data_AF-A0A7Y8JB52-F1
#
_entry.id   AF-A0A7Y8JB52-F1
#
_cell.length_a   1.000
_cell.length_b   1.000
_cell.length_c   1.000
_cell.angle_alpha   90.00
_cell.angle_beta   90.00
_cell.angle_gamma   90.00
#
_symmetry.space_group_name_H-M   'P 1'
#
loop_
_entity.id
_entity.type
_entity.pdbx_description
1 polymer ?
#
loop_
_entity_poly.entity_id
_entity_poly.type
_entity_poly.pdbx_seq_one_letter_code
_entity_poly.pdbx_strand_id
1 'polypeptide(L)'
;MQPVKALTAYRPYWAKRFGVAPFLPMSRAEMETLGWDECDIVLVTGDAYIDHPSFGMALVGRLLEAQGFRVGIISQPDWTSADDFRRLGRPKLFFGITAGNMDSMVNRYTADRKIRSDDAYTPNAEPGKRPDYAVTVYAQRAREAFKDVPVVLGGIEASLRRIAHFDYWSETVKRSVLADSKADLLLYGNAERALVELAHRLAKGVSIDEIRDLRGSAFMAPAGWTPAPEWHDAATRHAHDDRALTYVRLPDYETVKTDKLAYAEASRLFHLESNPGNARALVQRHANRDLWLNPPPIPLSTAEMDYIYGLPYARAPHPSYGSAKIPAWEMIRFSVNIMRGCFGGCTFCSITEHEGRIIQSRSEASILREIEEIRDKTPGFTGIISDLGGPTANMYRMACKDKAIESACRRLSCVYPDICPNLDTDHTPLIHLYRKARAIPGVKKVLIGSGLRYDLAVRSPEYVKELVTHHVGGYLKIAPEHTEAGPLSKMMKPGMAAYDKFKRLFDQASQAAGKEQYLIPYFIAAHPGTTDEDMLELALWLKRNDFRLDQVQTFLPTPLAIATGMWHTGKNPLKRDPGSEEVAVARGLKQRRLHKAFLRYHDPKNWPLLREALKRMGRADLIGNGKRHLVPAWQPAEAQTPLRTVPKNSALAKRHSAAKIKRSR
;
A
#
# COMPACT_ATOMS: atom_id res chain seq x y z
N MET A 1 -5.40 -30.79 0.67
CA MET A 1 -5.86 -29.49 0.14
C MET A 1 -6.57 -29.76 -1.19
N GLN A 2 -7.77 -29.23 -1.40
CA GLN A 2 -8.38 -29.22 -2.73
C GLN A 2 -7.47 -28.47 -3.72
N PRO A 3 -7.37 -28.92 -4.99
CA PRO A 3 -6.58 -28.22 -5.99
C PRO A 3 -7.09 -26.79 -6.17
N VAL A 4 -6.18 -25.82 -6.17
CA VAL A 4 -6.53 -24.41 -6.36
C VAL A 4 -7.03 -24.22 -7.79
N LYS A 5 -8.28 -23.77 -7.92
CA LYS A 5 -8.89 -23.51 -9.23
C LYS A 5 -8.25 -22.27 -9.88
N ALA A 6 -7.72 -22.45 -11.08
CA ALA A 6 -7.10 -21.36 -11.84
C ALA A 6 -8.15 -20.34 -12.33
N LEU A 7 -7.74 -19.08 -12.46
CA LEU A 7 -8.61 -18.00 -12.98
C LEU A 7 -9.19 -18.29 -14.37
N THR A 8 -8.47 -19.04 -15.19
CA THR A 8 -8.86 -19.42 -16.57
C THR A 8 -9.73 -20.68 -16.64
N ALA A 9 -10.01 -21.33 -15.51
CA ALA A 9 -10.74 -22.60 -15.47
C ALA A 9 -12.27 -22.43 -15.46
N TYR A 10 -12.79 -21.20 -15.40
CA TYR A 10 -14.23 -20.95 -15.43
C TYR A 10 -14.70 -20.80 -16.87
N ARG A 11 -15.86 -21.41 -17.19
CA ARG A 11 -16.56 -21.08 -18.42
C ARG A 11 -16.97 -19.61 -18.36
N PRO A 12 -16.61 -18.79 -19.35
CA PRO A 12 -17.02 -17.39 -19.35
C PRO A 12 -18.54 -17.26 -19.27
N TYR A 13 -19.00 -16.27 -18.52
CA TYR A 13 -20.40 -15.89 -18.43
C TYR A 13 -20.93 -15.44 -19.79
N TRP A 14 -22.26 -15.51 -19.97
CA TRP A 14 -22.90 -15.36 -21.29
C TRP A 14 -22.59 -14.02 -21.96
N ALA A 15 -22.35 -12.97 -21.17
CA ALA A 15 -22.20 -11.61 -21.67
C ALA A 15 -20.87 -11.38 -22.40
N LYS A 16 -19.94 -12.35 -22.39
CA LYS A 16 -18.77 -12.40 -23.30
C LYS A 16 -19.14 -12.18 -24.77
N ARG A 17 -20.39 -12.50 -25.18
CA ARG A 17 -20.89 -12.28 -26.55
C ARG A 17 -20.89 -10.83 -27.01
N PHE A 18 -20.85 -9.86 -26.10
CA PHE A 18 -20.74 -8.43 -26.44
C PHE A 18 -19.31 -8.00 -26.83
N GLY A 19 -18.33 -8.89 -26.68
CA GLY A 19 -16.92 -8.56 -26.94
C GLY A 19 -16.26 -7.84 -25.77
N VAL A 20 -15.14 -7.16 -26.06
CA VAL A 20 -14.35 -6.42 -25.08
C VAL A 20 -14.62 -4.93 -25.27
N ALA A 21 -14.96 -4.24 -24.18
CA ALA A 21 -15.19 -2.81 -24.20
C ALA A 21 -13.83 -2.06 -24.33
N PRO A 22 -13.72 -1.01 -25.16
CA PRO A 22 -12.50 -0.21 -25.22
C PRO A 22 -12.13 0.40 -23.86
N PHE A 23 -13.14 0.84 -23.12
CA PHE A 23 -13.11 1.20 -21.71
C PHE A 23 -14.36 0.62 -21.04
N LEU A 24 -14.26 0.24 -19.77
CA LEU A 24 -15.44 -0.14 -19.00
C LEU A 24 -16.36 1.09 -18.84
N PRO A 25 -17.67 0.98 -19.10
CA PRO A 25 -18.56 2.15 -19.14
C PRO A 25 -18.66 2.85 -17.79
N MET A 26 -18.61 4.18 -17.81
CA MET A 26 -18.87 5.04 -16.67
C MET A 26 -20.26 5.68 -16.69
N SER A 27 -20.98 5.56 -17.80
CA SER A 27 -22.31 6.16 -18.02
C SER A 27 -23.27 5.22 -18.77
N ARG A 28 -24.57 5.53 -18.70
CA ARG A 28 -25.63 4.83 -19.45
C ARG A 28 -25.44 4.95 -20.97
N ALA A 29 -25.03 6.11 -21.47
CA ALA A 29 -24.77 6.31 -22.91
C ALA A 29 -23.66 5.40 -23.43
N GLU A 30 -22.61 5.16 -22.63
CA GLU A 30 -21.55 4.21 -22.98
C GLU A 30 -22.05 2.77 -22.94
N MET A 31 -22.91 2.43 -21.98
CA MET A 31 -23.58 1.11 -21.96
C MET A 31 -24.42 0.88 -23.21
N GLU A 32 -25.20 1.88 -23.65
CA GLU A 32 -26.00 1.82 -24.87
C GLU A 32 -25.12 1.61 -26.11
N THR A 33 -23.97 2.29 -26.17
CA THR A 33 -22.98 2.11 -27.24
C THR A 33 -22.41 0.68 -27.27
N LEU A 34 -22.28 0.04 -26.11
CA LEU A 34 -21.84 -1.35 -25.97
C LEU A 34 -23.00 -2.37 -26.13
N GLY A 35 -24.24 -1.90 -26.32
CA GLY A 35 -25.44 -2.75 -26.40
C GLY A 35 -25.84 -3.36 -25.06
N TRP A 36 -25.48 -2.75 -23.93
CA TRP A 36 -25.76 -3.24 -22.58
C TRP A 36 -26.99 -2.55 -22.00
N ASP A 37 -27.98 -3.33 -21.57
CA ASP A 37 -29.18 -2.87 -20.84
C ASP A 37 -28.91 -2.66 -19.33
N GLU A 38 -28.01 -3.46 -18.76
CA GLU A 38 -27.60 -3.39 -17.36
C GLU A 38 -26.13 -3.82 -17.18
N CYS A 39 -25.53 -3.42 -16.06
CA CYS A 39 -24.26 -3.99 -15.62
C CYS A 39 -24.52 -5.25 -14.77
N ASP A 40 -23.70 -6.29 -14.94
CA ASP A 40 -23.72 -7.41 -14.01
C ASP A 40 -23.07 -7.00 -12.68
N ILE A 41 -21.97 -6.23 -12.76
CA ILE A 41 -21.20 -5.76 -11.61
C ILE A 41 -20.89 -4.28 -11.79
N VAL A 42 -21.01 -3.49 -10.73
CA VAL A 42 -20.58 -2.08 -10.72
C VAL A 42 -19.47 -1.90 -9.70
N LEU A 43 -18.33 -1.38 -10.14
CA LEU A 43 -17.19 -1.06 -9.29
C LEU A 43 -17.20 0.42 -8.93
N VAL A 44 -17.13 0.73 -7.64
CA VAL A 44 -17.03 2.11 -7.12
C VAL A 44 -15.62 2.34 -6.59
N THR A 45 -14.97 3.41 -7.03
CA THR A 45 -13.59 3.75 -6.67
C THR A 45 -13.43 5.21 -6.28
N GLY A 46 -12.52 5.48 -5.33
CA GLY A 46 -12.10 6.84 -4.97
C GLY A 46 -11.05 7.45 -5.91
N ASP A 47 -10.51 6.70 -6.87
CA ASP A 47 -9.57 7.20 -7.88
C ASP A 47 -10.27 7.54 -9.20
N ALA A 48 -9.66 8.39 -10.02
CA ALA A 48 -9.98 8.52 -11.43
C ALA A 48 -9.87 7.15 -12.14
N TYR A 49 -10.74 6.89 -13.12
CA TYR A 49 -10.64 5.67 -13.93
C TYR A 49 -9.48 5.76 -14.92
N ILE A 50 -8.38 5.12 -14.56
CA ILE A 50 -7.24 4.88 -15.43
C ILE A 50 -7.22 3.39 -15.74
N ASP A 51 -7.44 3.05 -17.01
CA ASP A 51 -7.53 1.65 -17.44
C ASP A 51 -6.12 1.07 -17.64
N HIS A 52 -5.47 0.75 -16.53
CA HIS A 52 -4.07 0.32 -16.48
C HIS A 52 -3.87 -0.76 -15.41
N PRO A 53 -3.01 -1.78 -15.62
CA PRO A 53 -2.86 -2.89 -14.68
C PRO A 53 -2.31 -2.50 -13.28
N SER A 54 -1.68 -1.33 -13.15
CA SER A 54 -1.26 -0.77 -11.85
C SER A 54 -2.41 -0.14 -11.03
N PHE A 55 -3.62 -0.09 -11.59
CA PHE A 55 -4.79 0.47 -10.93
C PHE A 55 -5.76 -0.66 -10.55
N GLY A 56 -5.98 -0.84 -9.24
CA GLY A 56 -6.69 -2.02 -8.72
C GLY A 56 -8.09 -2.18 -9.31
N MET A 57 -8.85 -1.09 -9.46
CA MET A 57 -10.21 -1.13 -10.02
C MET A 57 -10.23 -1.54 -11.50
N ALA A 58 -9.25 -1.08 -12.29
CA ALA A 58 -9.13 -1.45 -13.70
C ALA A 58 -8.73 -2.91 -13.84
N LEU A 59 -7.75 -3.36 -13.05
CA LEU A 59 -7.30 -4.75 -13.06
C LEU A 59 -8.43 -5.73 -12.72
N VAL A 60 -9.17 -5.48 -11.64
CA VAL A 60 -10.28 -6.36 -11.27
C VAL A 60 -11.46 -6.24 -12.23
N GLY A 61 -11.71 -5.04 -12.78
CA GLY A 61 -12.74 -4.82 -13.79
C GLY A 61 -12.47 -5.60 -15.07
N ARG A 62 -11.24 -5.51 -15.61
CA ARG A 62 -10.81 -6.28 -16.79
C ARG A 62 -10.80 -7.78 -16.52
N LEU A 63 -10.43 -8.21 -15.31
CA LEU A 63 -10.52 -9.61 -14.93
C LEU A 63 -11.97 -10.10 -14.99
N LEU A 64 -12.92 -9.37 -14.42
CA LEU A 64 -14.34 -9.71 -14.43
C LEU A 64 -14.93 -9.68 -15.86
N GLU A 65 -14.55 -8.70 -16.69
CA GLU A 65 -14.92 -8.67 -18.11
C GLU A 65 -14.41 -9.90 -18.85
N ALA A 66 -13.16 -10.30 -18.60
CA ALA A 66 -12.57 -11.51 -19.20
C ALA A 66 -13.26 -12.80 -18.72
N GLN A 67 -13.88 -12.79 -17.54
CA GLN A 67 -14.78 -13.84 -17.07
C GLN A 67 -16.16 -13.80 -17.74
N GLY A 68 -16.42 -12.83 -18.62
CA GLY A 68 -17.64 -12.70 -19.41
C GLY A 68 -18.75 -11.87 -18.77
N PHE A 69 -18.45 -11.07 -17.75
CA PHE A 69 -19.42 -10.19 -17.08
C PHE A 69 -19.42 -8.77 -17.68
N ARG A 70 -20.57 -8.10 -17.66
CA ARG A 70 -20.68 -6.66 -17.97
C ARG A 70 -20.31 -5.87 -16.72
N VAL A 71 -19.24 -5.09 -16.80
CA VAL A 71 -18.68 -4.38 -15.64
C VAL A 71 -18.70 -2.89 -15.91
N GLY A 72 -19.34 -2.13 -15.03
CA GLY A 72 -19.33 -0.66 -15.06
C GLY A 72 -18.49 -0.06 -13.94
N ILE A 73 -18.00 1.17 -14.13
CA ILE A 73 -17.19 1.89 -13.14
C ILE A 73 -17.87 3.21 -12.73
N ILE A 74 -18.01 3.42 -11.43
CA ILE A 74 -18.35 4.72 -10.82
C ILE A 74 -17.08 5.23 -10.15
N SER A 75 -16.38 6.13 -10.83
CA SER A 75 -15.17 6.78 -10.34
C SER A 75 -15.50 8.12 -9.66
N GLN A 76 -14.97 8.31 -8.45
CA GLN A 76 -15.10 9.53 -7.65
C GLN A 76 -16.53 10.07 -7.55
N PRO A 77 -17.52 9.22 -7.19
CA PRO A 77 -18.90 9.69 -7.06
C PRO A 77 -19.01 10.76 -5.96
N ASP A 78 -19.92 11.71 -6.13
CA ASP A 78 -20.40 12.53 -5.03
C ASP A 78 -21.07 11.62 -3.99
N TRP A 79 -20.59 11.68 -2.75
CA TRP A 79 -21.05 10.86 -1.64
C TRP A 79 -22.01 11.60 -0.70
N THR A 80 -22.39 12.84 -1.03
CA THR A 80 -23.38 13.59 -0.26
C THR A 80 -24.80 13.08 -0.47
N SER A 81 -25.07 12.38 -1.59
CA SER A 81 -26.30 11.62 -1.85
C SER A 81 -26.01 10.24 -2.46
N ALA A 82 -27.04 9.43 -2.66
CA ALA A 82 -26.95 8.14 -3.34
C ALA A 82 -27.15 8.23 -4.87
N ASP A 83 -27.30 9.43 -5.44
CA ASP A 83 -27.71 9.60 -6.84
C ASP A 83 -26.63 9.16 -7.83
N ASP A 84 -25.37 9.52 -7.57
CA ASP A 84 -24.24 9.07 -8.40
C ASP A 84 -24.11 7.54 -8.41
N PHE A 85 -24.50 6.89 -7.31
CA PHE A 85 -24.49 5.42 -7.16
C PHE A 85 -25.62 4.75 -7.95
N ARG A 86 -26.61 5.51 -8.43
CA ARG A 86 -27.68 5.05 -9.33
C ARG A 86 -27.37 5.29 -10.80
N ARG A 87 -26.28 5.98 -11.14
CA ARG A 87 -25.97 6.43 -12.52
C ARG A 87 -25.92 5.29 -13.54
N LEU A 88 -25.39 4.13 -13.17
CA LEU A 88 -25.34 2.92 -14.02
C LEU A 88 -26.53 1.98 -13.84
N GLY A 89 -27.47 2.36 -12.97
CA GLY A 89 -28.58 1.54 -12.52
C GLY A 89 -28.22 0.46 -11.52
N ARG A 90 -29.18 -0.44 -11.32
CA ARG A 90 -29.05 -1.59 -10.41
C ARG A 90 -28.12 -2.63 -11.05
N PRO A 91 -26.99 -3.01 -10.42
CA PRO A 91 -26.20 -4.13 -10.91
C PRO A 91 -26.93 -5.44 -10.64
N LYS A 92 -26.75 -6.42 -11.53
CA LYS A 92 -27.39 -7.73 -11.42
C LYS A 92 -26.84 -8.57 -10.27
N LEU A 93 -25.53 -8.51 -10.04
CA LEU A 93 -24.83 -9.39 -9.09
C LEU A 93 -24.42 -8.66 -7.82
N PHE A 94 -23.61 -7.59 -7.91
CA PHE A 94 -23.15 -6.85 -6.72
C PHE A 94 -22.51 -5.49 -7.06
N PHE A 95 -22.38 -4.65 -6.03
CA PHE A 95 -21.44 -3.51 -6.02
C PHE A 95 -20.09 -3.92 -5.43
N GLY A 96 -19.00 -3.65 -6.14
CA GLY A 96 -17.64 -3.77 -5.62
C GLY A 96 -17.12 -2.40 -5.18
N ILE A 97 -16.67 -2.24 -3.92
CA ILE A 97 -16.29 -0.94 -3.34
C ILE A 97 -14.81 -0.90 -2.99
N THR A 98 -14.11 0.14 -3.41
CA THR A 98 -12.72 0.42 -3.00
C THR A 98 -12.46 1.92 -2.80
N ALA A 99 -11.53 2.26 -1.90
CA ALA A 99 -11.03 3.63 -1.76
C ALA A 99 -10.10 4.06 -2.90
N GLY A 100 -9.66 3.12 -3.75
CA GLY A 100 -8.64 3.31 -4.77
C GLY A 100 -7.31 2.63 -4.41
N ASN A 101 -6.23 3.05 -5.05
CA ASN A 101 -4.87 2.52 -4.87
C ASN A 101 -4.23 2.91 -3.53
N MET A 102 -4.81 3.87 -2.81
CA MET A 102 -4.32 4.33 -1.50
C MET A 102 -5.49 4.44 -0.50
N ASP A 103 -5.20 4.24 0.79
CA ASP A 103 -6.16 4.53 1.87
C ASP A 103 -6.57 6.01 1.81
N SER A 104 -7.88 6.27 1.93
CA SER A 104 -8.47 7.60 1.76
C SER A 104 -7.95 8.61 2.79
N MET A 105 -7.63 8.16 4.00
CA MET A 105 -7.06 9.02 5.02
C MET A 105 -5.58 9.30 4.74
N VAL A 106 -4.83 8.27 4.33
CA VAL A 106 -3.43 8.44 3.91
C VAL A 106 -3.32 9.35 2.70
N ASN A 107 -4.29 9.30 1.78
CA ASN A 107 -4.42 10.19 0.63
C ASN A 107 -4.65 11.64 1.07
N ARG A 108 -5.63 11.88 1.93
CA ARG A 108 -6.05 13.24 2.29
C ARG A 108 -5.17 13.91 3.34
N TYR A 109 -4.58 13.17 4.28
CA TYR A 109 -3.85 13.73 5.43
C TYR A 109 -2.39 13.30 5.52
N THR A 110 -1.53 14.27 5.83
CA THR A 110 -0.13 14.04 6.18
C THR A 110 0.01 13.36 7.56
N ALA A 111 1.21 12.85 7.86
CA ALA A 111 1.55 12.25 9.17
C ALA A 111 1.42 13.22 10.37
N ASP A 112 1.27 14.52 10.10
CA ASP A 112 1.04 15.58 11.10
C ASP A 112 -0.43 16.05 11.11
N ARG A 113 -1.35 15.27 10.53
CA ARG A 113 -2.80 15.55 10.38
C ARG A 113 -3.15 16.81 9.60
N LYS A 114 -2.23 17.32 8.79
CA LYS A 114 -2.54 18.40 7.83
C LYS A 114 -3.19 17.81 6.57
N ILE A 115 -4.24 18.46 6.10
CA ILE A 115 -4.88 18.16 4.82
C ILE A 115 -3.90 18.49 3.68
N ARG A 116 -3.78 17.60 2.70
CA ARG A 116 -3.03 17.84 1.46
C ARG A 116 -3.81 18.76 0.53
N SER A 117 -3.08 19.60 -0.18
CA SER A 117 -3.64 20.50 -1.20
C SER A 117 -3.91 19.81 -2.53
N ASP A 118 -3.47 18.57 -2.70
CA ASP A 118 -3.51 17.80 -3.94
C ASP A 118 -3.89 16.32 -3.71
N ASP A 119 -4.50 15.71 -4.73
CA ASP A 119 -4.72 14.26 -4.83
C ASP A 119 -4.16 13.74 -6.17
N ALA A 120 -3.06 12.99 -6.13
CA ALA A 120 -2.38 12.48 -7.32
C ALA A 120 -3.25 11.58 -8.22
N TYR A 121 -4.34 11.02 -7.69
CA TYR A 121 -5.23 10.10 -8.39
C TYR A 121 -6.50 10.79 -8.93
N THR A 122 -6.55 12.11 -8.90
CA THR A 122 -7.69 12.92 -9.34
C THR A 122 -7.32 13.76 -10.56
N PRO A 123 -8.26 14.04 -11.50
CA PRO A 123 -8.05 15.00 -12.57
C PRO A 123 -7.56 16.35 -12.03
N ASN A 124 -6.50 16.88 -12.66
CA ASN A 124 -5.80 18.11 -12.28
C ASN A 124 -5.27 18.15 -10.85
N ALA A 125 -5.09 16.98 -10.24
CA ALA A 125 -4.72 16.83 -8.84
C ALA A 125 -5.69 17.49 -7.84
N GLU A 126 -6.97 17.67 -8.23
CA GLU A 126 -7.94 18.37 -7.38
C GLU A 126 -8.10 17.65 -6.02
N PRO A 127 -8.00 18.37 -4.89
CA PRO A 127 -8.21 17.77 -3.58
C PRO A 127 -9.69 17.55 -3.31
N GLY A 128 -10.00 16.66 -2.35
CA GLY A 128 -11.35 16.55 -1.80
C GLY A 128 -12.38 15.90 -2.73
N LYS A 129 -11.96 15.02 -3.65
CA LYS A 129 -12.85 14.21 -4.51
C LYS A 129 -13.14 12.80 -3.97
N ARG A 130 -12.70 12.50 -2.75
CA ARG A 130 -13.07 11.27 -2.02
C ARG A 130 -13.36 11.61 -0.55
N PRO A 131 -14.31 10.91 0.11
CA PRO A 131 -14.57 11.09 1.53
C PRO A 131 -13.46 10.49 2.38
N ASP A 132 -13.42 10.91 3.65
CA ASP A 132 -12.70 10.18 4.69
C ASP A 132 -13.36 8.83 4.91
N TYR A 133 -12.57 7.76 5.04
CA TYR A 133 -13.06 6.38 5.15
C TYR A 133 -13.94 5.99 3.96
N ALA A 134 -13.42 6.25 2.76
CA ALA A 134 -14.16 6.11 1.51
C ALA A 134 -14.85 4.76 1.34
N VAL A 135 -14.22 3.65 1.75
CA VAL A 135 -14.83 2.31 1.68
C VAL A 135 -16.16 2.26 2.46
N THR A 136 -16.18 2.78 3.68
CA THR A 136 -17.39 2.79 4.52
C THR A 136 -18.47 3.67 3.91
N VAL A 137 -18.11 4.90 3.51
CA VAL A 137 -19.07 5.86 2.98
C VAL A 137 -19.67 5.37 1.67
N TYR A 138 -18.84 4.89 0.73
CA TYR A 138 -19.30 4.38 -0.55
C TYR A 138 -20.15 3.12 -0.41
N ALA A 139 -19.83 2.21 0.52
CA ALA A 139 -20.66 1.03 0.78
C ALA A 139 -22.05 1.42 1.30
N GLN A 140 -22.13 2.39 2.20
CA GLN A 140 -23.42 2.89 2.72
C GLN A 140 -24.24 3.56 1.61
N ARG A 141 -23.62 4.34 0.72
CA ARG A 141 -24.31 4.96 -0.43
C ARG A 141 -24.76 3.95 -1.48
N ALA A 142 -23.95 2.92 -1.75
CA ALA A 142 -24.37 1.82 -2.62
C ALA A 142 -25.58 1.07 -2.04
N ARG A 143 -25.58 0.80 -0.72
CA ARG A 143 -26.71 0.19 -0.02
C ARG A 143 -27.96 1.08 -0.04
N GLU A 144 -27.80 2.40 0.11
CA GLU A 144 -28.88 3.38 0.03
C GLU A 144 -29.46 3.48 -1.40
N ALA A 145 -28.60 3.38 -2.42
CA ALA A 145 -29.03 3.35 -3.82
C ALA A 145 -29.88 2.11 -4.12
N PHE A 146 -29.45 0.94 -3.67
CA PHE A 146 -30.16 -0.34 -3.87
C PHE A 146 -30.01 -1.29 -2.66
N LYS A 147 -31.05 -1.35 -1.83
CA LYS A 147 -31.04 -2.07 -0.55
C LYS A 147 -30.69 -3.56 -0.66
N ASP A 148 -31.23 -4.25 -1.66
CA ASP A 148 -31.13 -5.71 -1.78
C ASP A 148 -29.99 -6.17 -2.71
N VAL A 149 -29.12 -5.26 -3.15
CA VAL A 149 -27.96 -5.61 -3.96
C VAL A 149 -26.79 -5.92 -3.02
N PRO A 150 -26.10 -7.06 -3.19
CA PRO A 150 -24.91 -7.35 -2.41
C PRO A 150 -23.82 -6.27 -2.56
N VAL A 151 -23.17 -5.92 -1.45
CA VAL A 151 -22.06 -4.96 -1.40
C VAL A 151 -20.80 -5.67 -0.93
N VAL A 152 -19.77 -5.66 -1.78
CA VAL A 152 -18.50 -6.37 -1.57
C VAL A 152 -17.37 -5.36 -1.45
N LEU A 153 -16.64 -5.39 -0.34
CA LEU A 153 -15.51 -4.48 -0.10
C LEU A 153 -14.20 -5.08 -0.61
N GLY A 154 -13.29 -4.23 -1.08
CA GLY A 154 -11.95 -4.64 -1.49
C GLY A 154 -10.93 -3.50 -1.53
N GLY A 155 -9.70 -3.86 -1.88
CA GLY A 155 -8.56 -2.93 -1.94
C GLY A 155 -7.88 -2.71 -0.60
N ILE A 156 -6.91 -1.78 -0.59
CA ILE A 156 -5.97 -1.60 0.51
C ILE A 156 -6.65 -1.11 1.80
N GLU A 157 -7.55 -0.13 1.71
CA GLU A 157 -8.26 0.41 2.88
C GLU A 157 -9.14 -0.66 3.56
N ALA A 158 -9.92 -1.42 2.77
CA ALA A 158 -10.74 -2.51 3.31
C ALA A 158 -9.86 -3.59 3.94
N SER A 159 -8.79 -4.01 3.24
CA SER A 159 -7.85 -5.00 3.74
C SER A 159 -7.26 -4.59 5.08
N LEU A 160 -6.77 -3.36 5.21
CA LEU A 160 -6.11 -2.88 6.43
C LEU A 160 -7.09 -2.53 7.57
N ARG A 161 -8.40 -2.57 7.35
CA ARG A 161 -9.43 -2.29 8.37
C ARG A 161 -10.32 -3.49 8.66
N ARG A 162 -9.88 -4.70 8.27
CA ARG A 162 -10.69 -5.92 8.31
C ARG A 162 -10.97 -6.46 9.70
N ILE A 163 -10.16 -6.15 10.72
CA ILE A 163 -10.40 -6.46 12.14
C ILE A 163 -10.42 -5.17 12.97
N ALA A 164 -10.63 -5.26 14.29
CA ALA A 164 -10.42 -4.15 15.21
C ALA A 164 -9.02 -3.55 15.04
N HIS A 165 -8.94 -2.24 14.87
CA HIS A 165 -7.69 -1.56 14.55
C HIS A 165 -7.64 -0.18 15.20
N PHE A 166 -6.44 0.25 15.59
CA PHE A 166 -6.20 1.61 16.02
C PHE A 166 -6.29 2.57 14.84
N ASP A 167 -7.13 3.59 14.96
CA ASP A 167 -7.28 4.66 14.00
C ASP A 167 -6.52 5.91 14.47
N TYR A 168 -5.47 6.27 13.73
CA TYR A 168 -4.61 7.40 14.07
C TYR A 168 -5.33 8.75 14.03
N TRP A 169 -6.42 8.87 13.27
CA TRP A 169 -7.08 10.15 13.03
C TRP A 169 -8.06 10.47 14.15
N SER A 170 -8.83 9.49 14.62
CA SER A 170 -9.68 9.65 15.81
C SER A 170 -8.98 9.34 17.13
N GLU A 171 -7.77 8.78 17.11
CA GLU A 171 -7.04 8.29 18.29
C GLU A 171 -7.81 7.23 19.10
N THR A 172 -8.62 6.43 18.41
CA THR A 172 -9.44 5.38 19.04
C THR A 172 -9.24 4.05 18.33
N VAL A 173 -9.54 2.96 19.04
CA VAL A 173 -9.69 1.64 18.41
C VAL A 173 -11.07 1.61 17.75
N LYS A 174 -11.10 1.32 16.44
CA LYS A 174 -12.33 1.13 15.66
C LYS A 174 -12.64 -0.34 15.49
N ARG A 175 -13.92 -0.64 15.23
CA ARG A 175 -14.38 -1.99 14.85
C ARG A 175 -13.82 -2.34 13.46
N SER A 176 -14.04 -3.58 13.03
CA SER A 176 -13.86 -3.95 11.63
C SER A 176 -14.73 -3.07 10.74
N VAL A 177 -14.21 -2.69 9.57
CA VAL A 177 -14.97 -1.96 8.55
C VAL A 177 -16.28 -2.68 8.15
N LEU A 178 -16.33 -4.01 8.24
CA LEU A 178 -17.55 -4.79 7.98
C LEU A 178 -18.65 -4.53 9.01
N ALA A 179 -18.29 -4.23 10.25
CA ALA A 179 -19.27 -3.92 11.29
C ALA A 179 -19.99 -2.57 11.03
N ASP A 180 -19.28 -1.61 10.42
CA ASP A 180 -19.76 -0.23 10.29
C ASP A 180 -20.28 0.11 8.87
N SER A 181 -19.82 -0.61 7.84
CA SER A 181 -20.13 -0.32 6.43
C SER A 181 -21.48 -0.87 5.93
N LYS A 182 -22.05 -1.87 6.62
CA LYS A 182 -23.21 -2.65 6.15
C LYS A 182 -22.96 -3.44 4.85
N ALA A 183 -21.71 -3.71 4.53
CA ALA A 183 -21.33 -4.60 3.43
C ALA A 183 -21.51 -6.07 3.84
N ASP A 184 -21.74 -6.92 2.85
CA ASP A 184 -22.06 -8.34 3.05
C ASP A 184 -20.81 -9.22 3.11
N LEU A 185 -19.77 -8.82 2.36
CA LEU A 185 -18.51 -9.55 2.24
C LEU A 185 -17.34 -8.57 2.04
N LEU A 186 -16.18 -8.91 2.59
CA LEU A 186 -14.93 -8.20 2.34
C LEU A 186 -13.93 -9.18 1.72
N LEU A 187 -13.35 -8.83 0.59
CA LEU A 187 -12.23 -9.55 -0.01
C LEU A 187 -10.93 -8.81 0.30
N TYR A 188 -9.98 -9.49 0.96
CA TYR A 188 -8.73 -8.88 1.40
C TYR A 188 -7.51 -9.48 0.69
N GLY A 189 -6.54 -8.60 0.47
CA GLY A 189 -5.32 -8.88 -0.25
C GLY A 189 -5.50 -9.18 -1.74
N ASN A 190 -4.58 -9.97 -2.31
CA ASN A 190 -4.66 -10.43 -3.71
C ASN A 190 -5.74 -11.52 -3.85
N ALA A 191 -7.00 -11.10 -3.84
CA ALA A 191 -8.18 -11.97 -3.75
C ALA A 191 -8.85 -12.25 -5.11
N GLU A 192 -8.12 -12.18 -6.23
CA GLU A 192 -8.68 -12.36 -7.57
C GLU A 192 -9.44 -13.69 -7.73
N ARG A 193 -8.91 -14.78 -7.19
CA ARG A 193 -9.60 -16.09 -7.24
C ARG A 193 -10.93 -16.06 -6.48
N ALA A 194 -10.95 -15.44 -5.30
CA ALA A 194 -12.17 -15.29 -4.52
C ALA A 194 -13.18 -14.39 -5.24
N LEU A 195 -12.74 -13.32 -5.88
CA LEU A 195 -13.59 -12.43 -6.67
C LEU A 195 -14.23 -13.15 -7.86
N VAL A 196 -13.44 -13.89 -8.63
CA VAL A 196 -13.93 -14.68 -9.78
C VAL A 196 -14.91 -15.73 -9.30
N GLU A 197 -14.59 -16.46 -8.22
CA GLU A 197 -15.48 -17.48 -7.70
C GLU A 197 -16.79 -16.91 -7.15
N LEU A 198 -16.73 -15.80 -6.41
CA LEU A 198 -17.89 -15.07 -5.92
C LEU A 198 -18.80 -14.67 -7.09
N ALA A 199 -18.26 -14.02 -8.12
CA ALA A 199 -19.03 -13.58 -9.27
C ALA A 199 -19.74 -14.75 -9.97
N HIS A 200 -19.05 -15.86 -10.20
CA HIS A 200 -19.63 -17.05 -10.83
C HIS A 200 -20.67 -17.75 -9.96
N ARG A 201 -20.50 -17.78 -8.62
CA ARG A 201 -21.51 -18.37 -7.71
C ARG A 201 -22.77 -17.51 -7.63
N LEU A 202 -22.63 -16.18 -7.50
CA LEU A 202 -23.76 -15.25 -7.55
C LEU A 202 -24.49 -15.32 -8.91
N ALA A 203 -23.75 -15.44 -10.02
CA ALA A 203 -24.34 -15.58 -11.35
C ALA A 203 -25.12 -16.89 -11.56
N LYS A 204 -24.89 -17.90 -10.71
CA LYS A 204 -25.65 -19.16 -10.65
C LYS A 204 -26.82 -19.10 -9.66
N GLY A 205 -27.06 -17.96 -9.02
CA GLY A 205 -28.15 -17.77 -8.07
C GLY A 205 -27.83 -18.20 -6.64
N VAL A 206 -26.57 -18.54 -6.31
CA VAL A 206 -26.18 -18.77 -4.91
C VAL A 206 -26.27 -17.42 -4.18
N SER A 207 -26.92 -17.39 -3.02
CA SER A 207 -27.03 -16.15 -2.25
C SER A 207 -25.68 -15.78 -1.63
N ILE A 208 -25.41 -14.48 -1.45
CA ILE A 208 -24.13 -14.05 -0.87
C ILE A 208 -23.93 -14.60 0.55
N ASP A 209 -25.02 -14.85 1.27
CA ASP A 209 -24.97 -15.35 2.64
C ASP A 209 -24.60 -16.83 2.77
N GLU A 210 -24.65 -17.58 1.68
CA GLU A 210 -24.21 -18.98 1.60
C GLU A 210 -22.73 -19.10 1.24
N ILE A 211 -22.10 -18.03 0.73
CA ILE A 211 -20.72 -18.05 0.25
C ILE A 211 -19.78 -17.71 1.40
N ARG A 212 -19.44 -18.72 2.22
CA ARG A 212 -18.64 -18.55 3.46
C ARG A 212 -17.26 -19.20 3.43
N ASP A 213 -16.86 -19.79 2.32
CA ASP A 213 -15.68 -20.67 2.18
C ASP A 213 -14.55 -20.05 1.32
N LEU A 214 -14.71 -18.81 0.83
CA LEU A 214 -13.72 -18.19 -0.05
C LEU A 214 -12.46 -17.76 0.73
N ARG A 215 -11.29 -18.28 0.37
CA ARG A 215 -10.01 -17.81 0.92
C ARG A 215 -9.79 -16.33 0.59
N GLY A 216 -9.29 -15.57 1.57
CA GLY A 216 -9.14 -14.12 1.43
C GLY A 216 -10.46 -13.36 1.56
N SER A 217 -11.47 -13.94 2.20
CA SER A 217 -12.72 -13.24 2.50
C SER A 217 -12.95 -13.08 4.00
N ALA A 218 -13.78 -12.11 4.36
CA ALA A 218 -14.30 -11.93 5.71
C ALA A 218 -15.79 -11.57 5.66
N PHE A 219 -16.54 -11.96 6.69
CA PHE A 219 -17.96 -11.67 6.84
C PHE A 219 -18.36 -11.63 8.32
N MET A 220 -19.51 -11.02 8.59
CA MET A 220 -20.11 -10.97 9.93
C MET A 220 -21.13 -12.11 10.10
N ALA A 221 -21.00 -12.90 11.17
CA ALA A 221 -21.86 -14.03 11.49
C ALA A 221 -22.47 -13.89 12.90
N PRO A 222 -23.50 -14.68 13.26
CA PRO A 222 -23.95 -14.79 14.64
C PRO A 222 -22.81 -15.17 15.59
N ALA A 223 -22.88 -14.72 16.84
CA ALA A 223 -21.92 -15.14 17.87
C ALA A 223 -21.87 -16.67 18.00
N GLY A 224 -20.67 -17.24 17.97
CA GLY A 224 -20.45 -18.68 18.08
C GLY A 224 -20.60 -19.44 16.76
N TRP A 225 -20.83 -18.75 15.64
CA TRP A 225 -20.89 -19.40 14.33
C TRP A 225 -19.57 -20.09 13.98
N THR A 226 -19.68 -21.30 13.44
CA THR A 226 -18.60 -22.04 12.79
C THR A 226 -19.10 -22.61 11.46
N PRO A 227 -18.21 -22.93 10.49
CA PRO A 227 -18.62 -23.54 9.24
C PRO A 227 -19.31 -24.90 9.43
N ALA A 228 -18.89 -25.67 10.42
CA ALA A 228 -19.46 -26.95 10.80
C ALA A 228 -19.13 -27.30 12.27
N PRO A 229 -19.84 -28.25 12.93
CA PRO A 229 -19.67 -28.57 14.36
C PRO A 229 -18.27 -29.06 14.75
N GLU A 230 -17.51 -29.64 13.83
CA GLU A 230 -16.14 -30.15 14.05
C GLU A 230 -15.08 -29.04 14.18
N TRP A 231 -15.43 -27.80 13.83
CA TRP A 231 -14.52 -26.67 13.96
C TRP A 231 -14.33 -26.27 15.42
N HIS A 232 -13.08 -26.08 15.83
CA HIS A 232 -12.74 -25.75 17.22
C HIS A 232 -11.68 -24.66 17.30
N ASP A 233 -11.62 -24.01 18.46
CA ASP A 233 -10.64 -22.97 18.75
C ASP A 233 -9.24 -23.58 18.93
N ALA A 234 -8.22 -22.93 18.38
CA ALA A 234 -6.82 -23.28 18.59
C ALA A 234 -6.42 -23.27 20.08
N ALA A 235 -7.11 -22.49 20.90
CA ALA A 235 -6.87 -22.45 22.35
C ALA A 235 -7.34 -23.72 23.08
N THR A 236 -8.35 -24.42 22.54
CA THR A 236 -8.89 -25.67 23.11
C THR A 236 -8.39 -26.90 22.36
N ARG A 237 -7.41 -26.72 21.48
CA ARG A 237 -6.89 -27.75 20.57
C ARG A 237 -6.20 -28.89 21.32
N HIS A 238 -6.46 -30.12 20.89
CA HIS A 238 -5.70 -31.33 21.24
C HIS A 238 -4.62 -31.66 20.19
N ALA A 239 -3.62 -32.46 20.56
CA ALA A 239 -2.46 -32.74 19.71
C ALA A 239 -2.82 -33.31 18.32
N HIS A 240 -3.95 -34.01 18.20
CA HIS A 240 -4.39 -34.71 17.00
C HIS A 240 -5.34 -33.93 16.08
N ASP A 241 -5.74 -32.71 16.46
CA ASP A 241 -6.78 -32.00 15.70
C ASP A 241 -6.29 -31.55 14.31
N ASP A 242 -7.15 -31.70 13.30
CA ASP A 242 -6.84 -31.20 11.97
C ASP A 242 -6.75 -29.67 11.98
N ARG A 243 -5.59 -29.14 11.58
CA ARG A 243 -5.35 -27.69 11.47
C ARG A 243 -6.30 -27.02 10.49
N ALA A 244 -6.81 -27.75 9.49
CA ALA A 244 -7.80 -27.25 8.54
C ALA A 244 -9.17 -26.98 9.19
N LEU A 245 -9.46 -27.59 10.34
CA LEU A 245 -10.70 -27.43 11.12
C LEU A 245 -10.48 -26.61 12.39
N THR A 246 -9.32 -25.95 12.52
CA THR A 246 -9.01 -25.09 13.66
C THR A 246 -9.08 -23.63 13.25
N TYR A 247 -9.74 -22.79 14.04
CA TYR A 247 -9.68 -21.32 13.93
C TYR A 247 -8.92 -20.70 15.11
N VAL A 248 -8.45 -19.46 14.98
CA VAL A 248 -7.84 -18.70 16.09
C VAL A 248 -8.79 -17.58 16.49
N ARG A 249 -9.19 -17.56 17.77
CA ARG A 249 -9.94 -16.44 18.33
C ARG A 249 -8.98 -15.32 18.74
N LEU A 250 -9.20 -14.15 18.18
CA LEU A 250 -8.55 -12.92 18.63
C LEU A 250 -9.30 -12.37 19.85
N PRO A 251 -8.61 -11.64 20.75
CA PRO A 251 -9.28 -10.83 21.76
C PRO A 251 -10.38 -9.97 21.12
N ASP A 252 -11.54 -9.94 21.76
CA ASP A 252 -12.72 -9.25 21.23
C ASP A 252 -12.53 -7.74 21.16
N TYR A 253 -13.36 -7.07 20.36
CA TYR A 253 -13.26 -5.62 20.15
C TYR A 253 -13.41 -4.81 21.45
N GLU A 254 -14.32 -5.19 22.35
CA GLU A 254 -14.54 -4.42 23.58
C GLU A 254 -13.32 -4.52 24.51
N THR A 255 -12.68 -5.69 24.55
CA THR A 255 -11.42 -5.93 25.25
C THR A 255 -10.27 -5.12 24.66
N VAL A 256 -9.97 -5.26 23.36
CA VAL A 256 -8.81 -4.57 22.73
C VAL A 256 -8.97 -3.06 22.68
N LYS A 257 -10.20 -2.54 22.83
CA LYS A 257 -10.48 -1.12 22.92
C LYS A 257 -9.96 -0.50 24.22
N THR A 258 -9.95 -1.25 25.32
CA THR A 258 -9.57 -0.76 26.65
C THR A 258 -8.25 -1.34 27.17
N ASP A 259 -7.84 -2.52 26.69
CA ASP A 259 -6.62 -3.20 27.12
C ASP A 259 -5.55 -3.18 26.02
N LYS A 260 -4.45 -2.48 26.32
CA LYS A 260 -3.30 -2.33 25.43
C LYS A 260 -2.51 -3.63 25.24
N LEU A 261 -2.42 -4.49 26.27
CA LEU A 261 -1.73 -5.77 26.16
C LEU A 261 -2.54 -6.72 25.28
N ALA A 262 -3.86 -6.82 25.51
CA ALA A 262 -4.75 -7.59 24.64
C ALA A 262 -4.70 -7.11 23.18
N TYR A 263 -4.64 -5.80 22.93
CA TYR A 263 -4.44 -5.26 21.58
C TYR A 263 -3.11 -5.76 20.96
N ALA A 264 -2.02 -5.71 21.72
CA ALA A 264 -0.70 -6.15 21.26
C ALA A 264 -0.67 -7.67 20.96
N GLU A 265 -1.35 -8.48 21.77
CA GLU A 265 -1.57 -9.91 21.53
C GLU A 265 -2.40 -10.18 20.28
N ALA A 266 -3.53 -9.46 20.10
CA ALA A 266 -4.37 -9.56 18.91
C ALA A 266 -3.56 -9.24 17.64
N SER A 267 -2.76 -8.17 17.68
CA SER A 267 -1.84 -7.80 16.60
C SER A 267 -0.86 -8.94 16.31
N ARG A 268 -0.21 -9.50 17.33
CA ARG A 268 0.71 -10.62 17.15
C ARG A 268 0.05 -11.82 16.50
N LEU A 269 -1.09 -12.28 17.03
CA LEU A 269 -1.81 -13.45 16.55
C LEU A 269 -2.19 -13.29 15.08
N PHE A 270 -2.75 -12.13 14.73
CA PHE A 270 -3.11 -11.79 13.35
C PHE A 270 -1.92 -11.91 12.39
N HIS A 271 -0.76 -11.32 12.72
CA HIS A 271 0.40 -11.33 11.83
C HIS A 271 1.03 -12.72 11.68
N LEU A 272 0.88 -13.59 12.68
CA LEU A 272 1.32 -14.99 12.57
C LEU A 272 0.46 -15.82 11.61
N GLU A 273 -0.79 -15.43 11.37
CA GLU A 273 -1.71 -16.08 10.41
C GLU A 273 -1.65 -15.43 9.01
N SER A 274 -0.51 -14.85 8.64
CA SER A 274 -0.28 -14.24 7.31
C SER A 274 0.22 -15.20 6.22
N ASN A 275 0.71 -16.39 6.59
CA ASN A 275 1.23 -17.36 5.62
C ASN A 275 0.10 -18.24 5.06
N PRO A 276 -0.26 -18.14 3.76
CA PRO A 276 -1.37 -18.89 3.19
C PRO A 276 -1.23 -20.42 3.30
N GLY A 277 0.00 -20.96 3.41
CA GLY A 277 0.24 -22.40 3.54
C GLY A 277 -0.13 -22.99 4.89
N ASN A 278 -0.16 -22.20 5.97
CA ASN A 278 -0.48 -22.68 7.32
C ASN A 278 -1.43 -21.79 8.12
N ALA A 279 -1.87 -20.67 7.54
CA ALA A 279 -2.79 -19.75 8.19
C ALA A 279 -4.12 -20.43 8.48
N ARG A 280 -4.62 -20.22 9.69
CA ARG A 280 -5.96 -20.62 10.12
C ARG A 280 -6.97 -19.54 9.82
N ALA A 281 -8.25 -19.89 9.90
CA ALA A 281 -9.29 -18.88 9.98
C ALA A 281 -9.12 -18.05 11.27
N LEU A 282 -9.48 -16.77 11.23
CA LEU A 282 -9.48 -15.89 12.41
C LEU A 282 -10.91 -15.54 12.77
N VAL A 283 -11.19 -15.43 14.07
CA VAL A 283 -12.48 -14.97 14.58
C VAL A 283 -12.27 -13.84 15.57
N GLN A 284 -13.02 -12.74 15.43
CA GLN A 284 -13.04 -11.67 16.42
C GLN A 284 -14.47 -11.27 16.74
N ARG A 285 -14.82 -11.27 18.04
CA ARG A 285 -16.14 -10.85 18.49
C ARG A 285 -16.26 -9.32 18.44
N HIS A 286 -17.35 -8.83 17.86
CA HIS A 286 -17.77 -7.44 17.89
C HIS A 286 -19.20 -7.36 18.44
N ALA A 287 -19.34 -6.97 19.72
CA ALA A 287 -20.62 -7.00 20.44
C ALA A 287 -21.28 -8.39 20.39
N ASN A 288 -22.43 -8.56 19.72
CA ASN A 288 -23.18 -9.81 19.65
C ASN A 288 -22.94 -10.61 18.35
N ARG A 289 -21.95 -10.23 17.54
CA ARG A 289 -21.62 -10.91 16.27
C ARG A 289 -20.15 -11.27 16.19
N ASP A 290 -19.85 -12.39 15.55
CA ASP A 290 -18.49 -12.77 15.23
C ASP A 290 -18.13 -12.28 13.83
N LEU A 291 -16.98 -11.62 13.71
CA LEU A 291 -16.30 -11.43 12.44
C LEU A 291 -15.50 -12.70 12.15
N TRP A 292 -15.80 -13.36 11.04
CA TRP A 292 -15.04 -14.50 10.53
C TRP A 292 -14.13 -14.06 9.39
N LEU A 293 -12.85 -14.44 9.44
CA LEU A 293 -11.90 -14.26 8.36
C LEU A 293 -11.43 -15.63 7.90
N ASN A 294 -11.73 -15.95 6.65
CA ASN A 294 -11.15 -17.11 6.01
C ASN A 294 -9.64 -16.91 5.82
N PRO A 295 -8.84 -18.00 5.75
CA PRO A 295 -7.40 -17.91 5.55
C PRO A 295 -7.00 -17.08 4.31
N PRO A 296 -5.79 -16.48 4.26
CA PRO A 296 -5.35 -15.63 3.16
C PRO A 296 -5.41 -16.33 1.78
N PRO A 297 -5.56 -15.55 0.69
CA PRO A 297 -5.50 -16.10 -0.67
C PRO A 297 -4.23 -16.90 -0.90
N ILE A 298 -4.34 -18.00 -1.64
CA ILE A 298 -3.14 -18.65 -2.19
C ILE A 298 -2.57 -17.71 -3.26
N PRO A 299 -1.24 -17.48 -3.33
CA PRO A 299 -0.64 -16.67 -4.38
C PRO A 299 -0.97 -17.19 -5.79
N LEU A 300 -1.08 -16.28 -6.75
CA LEU A 300 -1.27 -16.60 -8.17
C LEU A 300 -0.03 -17.30 -8.73
N SER A 301 -0.26 -18.25 -9.64
CA SER A 301 0.83 -18.82 -10.42
C SER A 301 1.37 -17.81 -11.44
N THR A 302 2.57 -18.04 -11.99
CA THR A 302 3.11 -17.20 -13.06
C THR A 302 2.19 -17.13 -14.28
N ALA A 303 1.52 -18.22 -14.64
CA ALA A 303 0.57 -18.22 -15.76
C ALA A 303 -0.67 -17.34 -15.47
N GLU A 304 -1.16 -17.33 -14.24
CA GLU A 304 -2.26 -16.45 -13.83
C GLU A 304 -1.83 -14.98 -13.72
N MET A 305 -0.60 -14.72 -13.25
CA MET A 305 -0.02 -13.38 -13.28
C MET A 305 0.09 -12.89 -14.73
N ASP A 306 0.61 -13.71 -15.64
CA ASP A 306 0.70 -13.36 -17.06
C ASP A 306 -0.67 -13.11 -17.69
N TYR A 307 -1.67 -13.93 -17.32
CA TYR A 307 -3.05 -13.76 -17.78
C TYR A 307 -3.61 -12.40 -17.37
N ILE A 308 -3.54 -12.02 -16.09
CA ILE A 308 -4.11 -10.76 -15.58
C ILE A 308 -3.39 -9.54 -16.18
N TYR A 309 -2.06 -9.57 -16.25
CA TYR A 309 -1.30 -8.43 -16.77
C TYR A 309 -1.36 -8.34 -18.30
N GLY A 310 -1.72 -9.43 -19.00
CA GLY A 310 -1.94 -9.46 -20.45
C GLY A 310 -3.37 -9.20 -20.90
N LEU A 311 -4.27 -8.81 -19.98
CA LEU A 311 -5.64 -8.39 -20.33
C LEU A 311 -5.63 -7.10 -21.19
N PRO A 312 -6.69 -6.84 -21.97
CA PRO A 312 -6.72 -5.74 -22.95
C PRO A 312 -6.95 -4.37 -22.28
N TYR A 313 -5.95 -3.88 -21.56
CA TYR A 313 -5.97 -2.53 -20.98
C TYR A 313 -5.79 -1.46 -22.07
N ALA A 314 -6.58 -0.40 -22.01
CA ALA A 314 -6.38 0.77 -22.87
C ALA A 314 -5.07 1.52 -22.55
N ARG A 315 -4.52 1.31 -21.35
CA ARG A 315 -3.32 1.99 -20.83
C ARG A 315 -3.44 3.51 -20.99
N ALA A 316 -4.58 4.05 -20.58
CA ALA A 316 -4.86 5.47 -20.61
C ALA A 316 -5.94 5.84 -19.57
N PRO A 317 -6.01 7.13 -19.16
CA PRO A 317 -7.18 7.66 -18.48
C PRO A 317 -8.43 7.51 -19.36
N HIS A 318 -9.58 7.36 -18.70
CA HIS A 318 -10.86 7.35 -19.40
C HIS A 318 -11.06 8.63 -20.25
N PRO A 319 -11.58 8.54 -21.48
CA PRO A 319 -11.68 9.68 -22.40
C PRO A 319 -12.52 10.86 -21.88
N SER A 320 -13.45 10.62 -20.95
CA SER A 320 -14.27 11.66 -20.32
C SER A 320 -13.46 12.73 -19.56
N TYR A 321 -12.20 12.45 -19.20
CA TYR A 321 -11.32 13.42 -18.56
C TYR A 321 -10.68 14.43 -19.53
N GLY A 322 -10.80 14.21 -20.84
CA GLY A 322 -10.24 15.10 -21.86
C GLY A 322 -8.74 15.35 -21.67
N SER A 323 -8.34 16.61 -21.53
CA SER A 323 -6.95 17.03 -21.36
C SER A 323 -6.50 17.15 -19.89
N ALA A 324 -7.29 16.67 -18.93
CA ALA A 324 -6.93 16.78 -17.52
C ALA A 324 -5.65 16.00 -17.21
N LYS A 325 -4.77 16.60 -16.41
CA LYS A 325 -3.54 15.94 -15.96
C LYS A 325 -3.81 15.12 -14.73
N ILE A 326 -3.49 13.83 -14.74
CA ILE A 326 -3.61 12.96 -13.56
C ILE A 326 -2.19 12.53 -13.16
N PRO A 327 -1.61 13.09 -12.07
CA PRO A 327 -0.21 12.86 -11.72
C PRO A 327 0.17 11.39 -11.57
N ALA A 328 -0.71 10.57 -11.01
CA ALA A 328 -0.49 9.13 -10.86
C ALA A 328 -0.33 8.44 -12.23
N TRP A 329 -1.12 8.83 -13.24
CA TRP A 329 -0.98 8.32 -14.61
C TRP A 329 0.35 8.73 -15.24
N GLU A 330 0.71 10.02 -15.13
CA GLU A 330 1.95 10.54 -15.71
C GLU A 330 3.18 9.81 -15.18
N MET A 331 3.18 9.46 -13.88
CA MET A 331 4.25 8.69 -13.24
C MET A 331 4.38 7.27 -13.80
N ILE A 332 3.25 6.59 -14.03
CA ILE A 332 3.23 5.12 -14.24
C ILE A 332 3.07 4.68 -15.69
N ARG A 333 2.71 5.58 -16.62
CA ARG A 333 2.37 5.23 -18.02
C ARG A 333 3.44 4.43 -18.78
N PHE A 334 4.71 4.62 -18.41
CA PHE A 334 5.87 3.92 -18.98
C PHE A 334 6.54 2.98 -17.97
N SER A 335 5.84 2.59 -16.90
CA SER A 335 6.33 1.64 -15.90
C SER A 335 5.74 0.25 -16.14
N VAL A 336 6.49 -0.78 -15.76
CA VAL A 336 6.07 -2.18 -15.84
C VAL A 336 6.27 -2.86 -14.51
N ASN A 337 5.19 -3.45 -13.98
CA ASN A 337 5.23 -4.21 -12.75
C ASN A 337 5.58 -5.69 -13.03
N ILE A 338 6.67 -6.19 -12.48
CA ILE A 338 7.21 -7.55 -12.74
C ILE A 338 6.77 -8.59 -11.71
N MET A 339 6.32 -8.16 -10.52
CA MET A 339 5.97 -9.06 -9.42
C MET A 339 5.06 -8.40 -8.36
N ARG A 340 4.44 -9.22 -7.51
CA ARG A 340 3.72 -8.80 -6.30
C ARG A 340 4.25 -9.50 -5.05
N GLY A 341 3.94 -8.93 -3.89
CA GLY A 341 4.31 -9.46 -2.58
C GLY A 341 5.70 -9.01 -2.11
N CYS A 342 5.95 -9.16 -0.81
CA CYS A 342 7.24 -8.84 -0.20
C CYS A 342 7.47 -9.68 1.07
N PHE A 343 8.56 -10.45 1.11
CA PHE A 343 8.96 -11.20 2.32
C PHE A 343 9.77 -10.36 3.33
N GLY A 344 9.87 -9.05 3.09
CA GLY A 344 10.70 -8.14 3.86
C GLY A 344 10.26 -8.01 5.33
N GLY A 345 8.96 -8.04 5.59
CA GLY A 345 8.38 -8.03 6.94
C GLY A 345 8.58 -6.72 7.71
N CYS A 346 8.79 -5.60 7.02
CA CYS A 346 8.95 -4.30 7.70
C CYS A 346 7.66 -3.92 8.42
N THR A 347 7.75 -3.63 9.72
CA THR A 347 6.58 -3.52 10.62
C THR A 347 5.66 -2.32 10.37
N PHE A 348 6.13 -1.35 9.59
CA PHE A 348 5.40 -0.14 9.19
C PHE A 348 4.86 -0.21 7.76
N CYS A 349 5.14 -1.29 7.03
CA CYS A 349 4.74 -1.50 5.66
C CYS A 349 3.49 -2.37 5.59
N SER A 350 2.58 -2.06 4.67
CA SER A 350 1.32 -2.80 4.47
C SER A 350 1.38 -3.88 3.38
N ILE A 351 2.51 -4.01 2.67
CA ILE A 351 2.63 -4.93 1.53
C ILE A 351 2.38 -6.37 1.98
N THR A 352 2.90 -6.79 3.13
CA THR A 352 2.73 -8.17 3.60
C THR A 352 1.27 -8.48 3.92
N GLU A 353 0.57 -7.54 4.56
CA GLU A 353 -0.80 -7.69 5.03
C GLU A 353 -1.84 -7.53 3.91
N HIS A 354 -1.45 -6.88 2.80
CA HIS A 354 -2.26 -6.68 1.61
C HIS A 354 -1.84 -7.63 0.48
N GLU A 355 -0.65 -7.51 -0.09
CA GLU A 355 -0.24 -8.35 -1.22
C GLU A 355 0.22 -9.76 -0.82
N GLY A 356 0.66 -9.94 0.43
CA GLY A 356 1.19 -11.19 0.93
C GLY A 356 2.72 -11.24 0.96
N ARG A 357 3.23 -12.24 1.68
CA ARG A 357 4.68 -12.44 1.90
C ARG A 357 5.40 -13.24 0.81
N ILE A 358 4.66 -13.93 -0.04
CA ILE A 358 5.22 -14.80 -1.09
C ILE A 358 5.29 -14.00 -2.39
N ILE A 359 6.44 -14.03 -3.06
CA ILE A 359 6.63 -13.33 -4.34
C ILE A 359 5.84 -14.04 -5.43
N GLN A 360 5.00 -13.28 -6.13
CA GLN A 360 4.28 -13.71 -7.32
C GLN A 360 4.94 -13.05 -8.52
N SER A 361 5.64 -13.83 -9.35
CA SER A 361 6.40 -13.30 -10.48
C SER A 361 5.69 -13.56 -11.80
N ARG A 362 5.68 -12.53 -12.67
CA ARG A 362 5.33 -12.69 -14.08
C ARG A 362 6.43 -13.45 -14.83
N SER A 363 6.12 -13.98 -16.00
CA SER A 363 7.15 -14.51 -16.87
C SER A 363 7.93 -13.40 -17.55
N GLU A 364 9.18 -13.70 -17.90
CA GLU A 364 10.01 -12.78 -18.68
C GLU A 364 9.32 -12.42 -20.00
N ALA A 365 8.74 -13.40 -20.69
CA ALA A 365 8.04 -13.17 -21.95
C ALA A 365 6.84 -12.22 -21.80
N SER A 366 6.06 -12.34 -20.71
CA SER A 366 4.95 -11.42 -20.42
C SER A 366 5.43 -9.99 -20.20
N ILE A 367 6.52 -9.82 -19.45
CA ILE A 367 7.11 -8.51 -19.16
C ILE A 367 7.65 -7.86 -20.43
N LEU A 368 8.42 -8.61 -21.23
CA LEU A 368 9.00 -8.08 -22.47
C LEU A 368 7.91 -7.69 -23.48
N ARG A 369 6.84 -8.47 -23.61
CA ARG A 369 5.68 -8.10 -24.44
C ARG A 369 5.03 -6.80 -23.98
N GLU A 370 4.83 -6.59 -22.68
CA GLU A 370 4.25 -5.32 -22.21
C GLU A 370 5.17 -4.12 -22.49
N ILE A 371 6.49 -4.30 -22.43
CA ILE A 371 7.44 -3.25 -22.83
C ILE A 371 7.29 -2.91 -24.33
N GLU A 372 7.12 -3.92 -25.19
CA GLU A 372 6.83 -3.71 -26.61
C GLU A 372 5.49 -3.00 -26.81
N GLU A 373 4.45 -3.39 -26.08
CA GLU A 373 3.15 -2.71 -26.14
C GLU A 373 3.22 -1.25 -25.69
N ILE A 374 4.00 -0.94 -24.64
CA ILE A 374 4.25 0.43 -24.24
C ILE A 374 4.91 1.21 -25.37
N ARG A 375 5.97 0.64 -25.96
CA ARG A 375 6.70 1.24 -27.08
C ARG A 375 5.79 1.53 -28.27
N ASP A 376 4.93 0.58 -28.62
CA ASP A 376 4.17 0.60 -29.86
C ASP A 376 2.84 1.35 -29.74
N LYS A 377 2.20 1.30 -28.57
CA LYS A 377 0.81 1.77 -28.38
C LYS A 377 0.67 2.98 -27.46
N THR A 378 1.63 3.26 -26.58
CA THR A 378 1.45 4.32 -25.56
C THR A 378 1.94 5.68 -26.08
N PRO A 379 1.07 6.70 -26.23
CA PRO A 379 1.47 7.99 -26.77
C PRO A 379 2.58 8.69 -25.97
N GLY A 380 3.52 9.30 -26.68
CA GLY A 380 4.62 10.06 -26.07
C GLY A 380 5.76 9.22 -25.50
N PHE A 381 5.85 7.93 -25.83
CA PHE A 381 6.98 7.09 -25.44
C PHE A 381 8.30 7.60 -26.08
N THR A 382 9.31 7.86 -25.24
CA THR A 382 10.58 8.45 -25.68
C THR A 382 11.71 7.43 -25.84
N GLY A 383 11.40 6.15 -25.69
CA GLY A 383 12.38 5.06 -25.56
C GLY A 383 12.82 4.80 -24.12
N ILE A 384 12.18 5.40 -23.12
CA ILE A 384 12.54 5.23 -21.70
C ILE A 384 11.41 4.52 -20.96
N ILE A 385 11.70 3.33 -20.44
CA ILE A 385 10.87 2.67 -19.42
C ILE A 385 11.21 3.32 -18.07
N SER A 386 10.21 3.94 -17.43
CA SER A 386 10.40 4.77 -16.24
C SER A 386 10.64 3.96 -14.97
N ASP A 387 10.11 2.74 -14.92
CA ASP A 387 10.39 1.76 -13.88
C ASP A 387 10.14 0.33 -14.40
N LEU A 388 11.00 -0.61 -14.01
CA LEU A 388 10.81 -2.04 -14.23
C LEU A 388 10.97 -2.76 -12.88
N GLY A 389 9.89 -2.82 -12.12
CA GLY A 389 9.98 -3.14 -10.70
C GLY A 389 8.68 -3.70 -10.12
N GLY A 390 8.51 -3.53 -8.83
CA GLY A 390 7.36 -4.00 -8.07
C GLY A 390 7.46 -3.42 -6.66
N PRO A 391 6.74 -3.97 -5.67
CA PRO A 391 6.80 -3.46 -4.30
C PRO A 391 8.23 -3.42 -3.72
N THR A 392 9.10 -4.30 -4.20
CA THR A 392 10.56 -4.21 -4.05
C THR A 392 11.23 -4.66 -5.35
N ALA A 393 12.01 -3.80 -5.99
CA ALA A 393 12.50 -4.04 -7.35
C ALA A 393 13.36 -5.31 -7.51
N ASN A 394 14.08 -5.73 -6.46
CA ASN A 394 15.11 -6.78 -6.57
C ASN A 394 14.73 -8.15 -5.97
N MET A 395 13.45 -8.46 -5.82
CA MET A 395 13.01 -9.79 -5.32
C MET A 395 12.41 -10.70 -6.40
N TYR A 396 12.47 -10.30 -7.68
CA TYR A 396 11.89 -11.05 -8.79
C TYR A 396 12.40 -12.51 -8.82
N ARG A 397 11.45 -13.46 -8.82
CA ARG A 397 11.65 -14.92 -8.75
C ARG A 397 12.31 -15.48 -7.49
N MET A 398 12.62 -14.66 -6.48
CA MET A 398 13.12 -15.17 -5.21
C MET A 398 11.99 -15.87 -4.43
N ALA A 399 12.29 -17.04 -3.91
CA ALA A 399 11.36 -17.86 -3.14
C ALA A 399 12.10 -18.63 -2.04
N CYS A 400 11.36 -19.31 -1.16
CA CYS A 400 11.98 -20.31 -0.31
C CYS A 400 12.51 -21.47 -1.18
N LYS A 401 13.67 -22.02 -0.82
CA LYS A 401 14.30 -23.16 -1.51
C LYS A 401 13.45 -24.43 -1.47
N ASP A 402 12.56 -24.56 -0.48
CA ASP A 402 11.70 -25.72 -0.27
C ASP A 402 10.25 -25.29 0.05
N LYS A 403 9.29 -25.87 -0.67
CA LYS A 403 7.86 -25.54 -0.56
C LYS A 403 7.22 -26.04 0.75
N ALA A 404 7.68 -27.16 1.30
CA ALA A 404 7.20 -27.67 2.58
C ALA A 404 7.66 -26.76 3.73
N ILE A 405 8.91 -26.30 3.69
CA ILE A 405 9.44 -25.29 4.63
C ILE A 405 8.64 -23.99 4.51
N GLU A 406 8.44 -23.48 3.29
CA GLU A 406 7.66 -22.26 3.05
C GLU A 406 6.25 -22.39 3.62
N SER A 407 5.58 -23.50 3.32
CA SER A 407 4.20 -23.74 3.76
C SER A 407 4.08 -23.83 5.27
N ALA A 408 5.07 -24.38 5.97
CA ALA A 408 5.07 -24.49 7.44
C ALA A 408 5.60 -23.25 8.18
N CYS A 409 6.23 -22.30 7.47
CA CYS A 409 6.96 -21.19 8.09
C CYS A 409 6.03 -20.18 8.82
N ARG A 410 6.45 -19.76 10.03
CA ARG A 410 5.76 -18.77 10.87
C ARG A 410 6.59 -17.49 11.11
N ARG A 411 7.78 -17.37 10.52
CA ARG A 411 8.63 -16.16 10.66
C ARG A 411 7.92 -14.94 10.08
N LEU A 412 8.03 -13.77 10.70
CA LEU A 412 7.44 -12.54 10.15
C LEU A 412 8.29 -11.92 9.02
N SER A 413 9.58 -12.23 8.97
CA SER A 413 10.49 -11.78 7.92
C SER A 413 11.48 -12.88 7.52
N CYS A 414 11.81 -12.92 6.23
CA CYS A 414 12.84 -13.80 5.67
C CYS A 414 14.24 -13.15 5.69
N VAL A 415 14.34 -11.88 6.06
CA VAL A 415 15.54 -11.04 5.93
C VAL A 415 15.86 -10.26 7.21
N TYR A 416 15.29 -10.70 8.33
CA TYR A 416 15.55 -10.15 9.66
C TYR A 416 15.47 -11.27 10.72
N PRO A 417 16.34 -11.26 11.76
CA PRO A 417 17.48 -10.35 11.97
C PRO A 417 18.58 -10.50 10.91
N ASP A 418 18.68 -11.70 10.33
CA ASP A 418 19.53 -12.02 9.20
C ASP A 418 18.72 -12.65 8.05
N ILE A 419 19.35 -12.74 6.88
CA ILE A 419 18.81 -13.46 5.72
C ILE A 419 18.64 -14.94 6.08
N CYS A 420 17.42 -15.44 5.92
CA CYS A 420 17.07 -16.83 6.16
C CYS A 420 17.92 -17.76 5.26
N PRO A 421 18.56 -18.81 5.81
CA PRO A 421 19.36 -19.74 5.00
C PRO A 421 18.52 -20.53 3.98
N ASN A 422 17.21 -20.64 4.22
CA ASN A 422 16.26 -21.30 3.32
C ASN A 422 15.68 -20.36 2.25
N LEU A 423 16.04 -19.07 2.24
CA LEU A 423 15.64 -18.14 1.19
C LEU A 423 16.63 -18.24 0.03
N ASP A 424 16.12 -18.36 -1.19
CA ASP A 424 16.91 -18.12 -2.38
C ASP A 424 17.11 -16.61 -2.60
N THR A 425 18.35 -16.20 -2.82
CA THR A 425 18.75 -14.81 -3.03
C THR A 425 19.40 -14.59 -4.38
N ASP A 426 19.23 -15.52 -5.32
CA ASP A 426 19.75 -15.41 -6.67
C ASP A 426 19.08 -14.26 -7.44
N HIS A 427 19.90 -13.34 -7.97
CA HIS A 427 19.45 -12.23 -8.80
C HIS A 427 19.62 -12.50 -10.31
N THR A 428 20.18 -13.65 -10.70
CA THR A 428 20.43 -14.02 -12.10
C THR A 428 19.20 -13.86 -12.99
N PRO A 429 17.98 -14.31 -12.58
CA PRO A 429 16.80 -14.13 -13.43
C PRO A 429 16.42 -12.68 -13.66
N LEU A 430 16.66 -11.80 -12.69
CA LEU A 430 16.40 -10.37 -12.80
C LEU A 430 17.42 -9.68 -13.72
N ILE A 431 18.70 -10.04 -13.58
CA ILE A 431 19.77 -9.54 -14.47
C ILE A 431 19.47 -9.90 -15.92
N HIS A 432 19.06 -11.15 -16.19
CA HIS A 432 18.68 -11.57 -17.54
C HIS A 432 17.49 -10.80 -18.09
N LEU A 433 16.45 -10.59 -17.28
CA LEU A 433 15.30 -9.78 -17.66
C LEU A 433 15.72 -8.35 -18.03
N TYR A 434 16.56 -7.71 -17.20
CA TYR A 434 17.07 -6.37 -17.45
C TYR A 434 17.85 -6.25 -18.75
N ARG A 435 18.76 -7.19 -19.02
CA ARG A 435 19.55 -7.23 -20.25
C ARG A 435 18.66 -7.39 -21.48
N LYS A 436 17.68 -8.30 -21.44
CA LYS A 436 16.73 -8.51 -22.55
C LYS A 436 15.81 -7.30 -22.76
N ALA A 437 15.28 -6.71 -21.69
CA ALA A 437 14.44 -5.52 -21.77
C ALA A 437 15.17 -4.35 -22.44
N ARG A 438 16.47 -4.18 -22.15
CA ARG A 438 17.32 -3.17 -22.80
C ARG A 438 17.64 -3.47 -24.26
N ALA A 439 17.62 -4.73 -24.67
CA ALA A 439 17.91 -5.15 -26.03
C ALA A 439 16.72 -4.99 -26.98
N ILE A 440 15.53 -4.68 -26.47
CA ILE A 440 14.32 -4.46 -27.28
C ILE A 440 14.55 -3.24 -28.20
N PRO A 441 14.42 -3.39 -29.54
CA PRO A 441 14.52 -2.27 -30.47
C PRO A 441 13.55 -1.14 -30.11
N GLY A 442 14.04 0.11 -30.12
CA GLY A 442 13.27 1.30 -29.73
C GLY A 442 13.30 1.60 -28.23
N VAL A 443 13.76 0.68 -27.38
CA VAL A 443 14.04 0.94 -25.97
C VAL A 443 15.48 1.45 -25.84
N LYS A 444 15.62 2.71 -25.40
CA LYS A 444 16.91 3.37 -25.17
C LYS A 444 17.41 3.18 -23.74
N LYS A 445 16.50 3.15 -22.77
CA LYS A 445 16.84 3.01 -21.34
C LYS A 445 15.70 2.34 -20.57
N VAL A 446 16.10 1.52 -19.60
CA VAL A 446 15.20 0.95 -18.59
C VAL A 446 15.68 1.46 -17.24
N LEU A 447 14.86 2.24 -16.54
CA LEU A 447 15.18 2.76 -15.22
C LEU A 447 14.60 1.87 -14.12
N ILE A 448 15.30 1.79 -12.98
CA ILE A 448 14.71 1.26 -11.74
C ILE A 448 14.43 2.44 -10.80
N GLY A 449 13.17 2.86 -10.75
CA GLY A 449 12.64 3.89 -9.87
C GLY A 449 12.08 3.34 -8.56
N SER A 450 11.76 2.04 -8.52
CA SER A 450 11.29 1.33 -7.34
C SER A 450 12.39 1.13 -6.27
N GLY A 451 12.00 1.12 -5.00
CA GLY A 451 12.90 0.83 -3.89
C GLY A 451 13.42 -0.61 -3.92
N LEU A 452 14.65 -0.82 -3.44
CA LEU A 452 15.29 -2.15 -3.39
C LEU A 452 15.81 -2.48 -2.00
N ARG A 453 16.01 -3.77 -1.75
CA ARG A 453 16.64 -4.30 -0.54
C ARG A 453 18.14 -4.42 -0.72
N TYR A 454 18.87 -3.48 -0.13
CA TYR A 454 20.32 -3.40 -0.23
C TYR A 454 21.03 -4.55 0.47
N ASP A 455 20.44 -5.08 1.53
CA ASP A 455 20.89 -6.29 2.22
C ASP A 455 20.82 -7.55 1.35
N LEU A 456 19.88 -7.63 0.42
CA LEU A 456 19.89 -8.67 -0.63
C LEU A 456 20.91 -8.34 -1.73
N ALA A 457 20.95 -7.07 -2.17
CA ALA A 457 21.82 -6.66 -3.26
C ALA A 457 23.31 -6.89 -2.97
N VAL A 458 23.77 -6.72 -1.73
CA VAL A 458 25.17 -7.00 -1.33
C VAL A 458 25.59 -8.47 -1.49
N ARG A 459 24.65 -9.39 -1.72
CA ARG A 459 24.93 -10.81 -1.99
C ARG A 459 25.25 -11.08 -3.46
N SER A 460 24.95 -10.13 -4.36
CA SER A 460 25.20 -10.25 -5.80
C SER A 460 25.92 -9.01 -6.33
N PRO A 461 27.27 -8.99 -6.34
CA PRO A 461 28.04 -7.92 -6.97
C PRO A 461 27.71 -7.73 -8.46
N GLU A 462 27.35 -8.80 -9.17
CA GLU A 462 26.91 -8.71 -10.57
C GLU A 462 25.61 -7.91 -10.70
N TYR A 463 24.63 -8.15 -9.83
CA TYR A 463 23.39 -7.38 -9.81
C TYR A 463 23.67 -5.89 -9.58
N VAL A 464 24.53 -5.55 -8.60
CA VAL A 464 24.89 -4.16 -8.34
C VAL A 464 25.57 -3.53 -9.56
N LYS A 465 26.48 -4.25 -10.22
CA LYS A 465 27.14 -3.79 -11.44
C LYS A 465 26.12 -3.52 -12.56
N GLU A 466 25.21 -4.46 -12.84
CA GLU A 466 24.16 -4.28 -13.87
C GLU A 466 23.28 -3.06 -13.54
N LEU A 467 22.75 -2.99 -12.32
CA LEU A 467 21.87 -1.93 -11.84
C LEU A 467 22.51 -0.54 -12.03
N VAL A 468 23.72 -0.36 -11.50
CA VAL A 468 24.41 0.93 -11.48
C VAL A 468 24.84 1.36 -12.88
N THR A 469 25.42 0.41 -13.64
CA THR A 469 25.93 0.69 -14.99
C THR A 469 24.80 1.08 -15.95
N HIS A 470 23.59 0.54 -15.79
CA HIS A 470 22.58 0.66 -16.84
C HIS A 470 21.24 1.27 -16.43
N HIS A 471 20.82 1.10 -15.17
CA HIS A 471 19.45 1.36 -14.77
C HIS A 471 19.28 2.52 -13.78
N VAL A 472 20.36 3.03 -13.21
CA VAL A 472 20.33 4.22 -12.35
C VAL A 472 20.47 5.49 -13.20
N GLY A 473 19.49 6.37 -13.10
CA GLY A 473 19.43 7.65 -13.84
C GLY A 473 20.39 8.73 -13.34
N GLY A 474 20.86 8.60 -12.10
CA GLY A 474 21.74 9.54 -11.40
C GLY A 474 21.61 9.33 -9.89
N TYR A 475 20.36 9.23 -9.43
CA TYR A 475 20.04 8.92 -8.04
C TYR A 475 19.47 7.53 -7.89
N LEU A 476 19.93 6.79 -6.88
CA LEU A 476 19.32 5.54 -6.45
C LEU A 476 18.71 5.71 -5.07
N LYS A 477 17.38 5.54 -4.98
CA LYS A 477 16.67 5.59 -3.70
C LYS A 477 16.91 4.29 -2.93
N ILE A 478 17.35 4.42 -1.69
CA ILE A 478 17.63 3.31 -0.79
C ILE A 478 17.05 3.60 0.59
N ALA A 479 16.52 2.57 1.25
CA ALA A 479 15.72 2.76 2.46
C ALA A 479 16.34 2.05 3.67
N PRO A 480 17.41 2.61 4.26
CA PRO A 480 17.94 2.18 5.55
C PRO A 480 16.96 2.46 6.70
N GLU A 481 16.11 3.49 6.55
CA GLU A 481 15.04 3.93 7.48
C GLU A 481 15.52 4.52 8.80
N HIS A 482 16.60 4.02 9.38
CA HIS A 482 17.28 4.58 10.55
C HIS A 482 18.74 4.11 10.62
N THR A 483 19.54 4.71 11.49
CA THR A 483 20.91 4.27 11.81
C THR A 483 21.04 3.43 13.08
N GLU A 484 20.05 3.51 13.97
CA GLU A 484 20.20 3.10 15.38
C GLU A 484 19.48 1.78 15.64
N ALA A 485 20.09 0.92 16.45
CA ALA A 485 19.60 -0.44 16.70
C ALA A 485 18.22 -0.46 17.38
N GLY A 486 17.94 0.54 18.24
CA GLY A 486 16.65 0.72 18.91
C GLY A 486 15.49 0.69 17.90
N PRO A 487 15.34 1.71 17.04
CA PRO A 487 14.30 1.75 16.02
C PRO A 487 14.43 0.65 14.97
N LEU A 488 15.63 0.32 14.48
CA LEU A 488 15.82 -0.70 13.44
C LEU A 488 15.31 -2.08 13.86
N SER A 489 15.49 -2.44 15.14
CA SER A 489 14.99 -3.71 15.67
C SER A 489 13.46 -3.80 15.70
N LYS A 490 12.77 -2.66 15.81
CA LYS A 490 11.31 -2.56 15.79
C LYS A 490 10.78 -2.43 14.36
N MET A 491 11.59 -1.91 13.44
CA MET A 491 11.33 -1.87 12.01
C MET A 491 11.55 -3.22 11.30
N MET A 492 12.26 -4.16 11.93
CA MET A 492 12.79 -5.39 11.31
C MET A 492 13.72 -5.09 10.13
N LYS A 493 14.66 -4.17 10.34
CA LYS A 493 15.66 -3.74 9.37
C LYS A 493 17.08 -4.07 9.86
N PRO A 494 18.03 -4.37 8.96
CA PRO A 494 19.41 -4.61 9.34
C PRO A 494 20.11 -3.29 9.74
N GLY A 495 21.20 -3.40 10.49
CA GLY A 495 22.06 -2.27 10.85
C GLY A 495 22.81 -1.64 9.66
N MET A 496 23.48 -0.52 9.92
CA MET A 496 24.17 0.28 8.89
C MET A 496 25.34 -0.42 8.20
N ALA A 497 25.91 -1.48 8.78
CA ALA A 497 26.97 -2.26 8.14
C ALA A 497 26.58 -2.79 6.75
N ALA A 498 25.31 -3.21 6.58
CA ALA A 498 24.80 -3.66 5.29
C ALA A 498 24.68 -2.50 4.28
N TYR A 499 24.29 -1.30 4.75
CA TYR A 499 24.26 -0.08 3.94
C TYR A 499 25.66 0.32 3.49
N ASP A 500 26.64 0.35 4.40
CA ASP A 500 28.02 0.74 4.09
C ASP A 500 28.66 -0.21 3.08
N LYS A 501 28.38 -1.51 3.20
CA LYS A 501 28.82 -2.51 2.22
C LYS A 501 28.19 -2.26 0.85
N PHE A 502 26.89 -1.97 0.81
CA PHE A 502 26.20 -1.64 -0.44
C PHE A 502 26.76 -0.36 -1.07
N LYS A 503 26.98 0.69 -0.27
CA LYS A 503 27.56 1.95 -0.73
C LYS A 503 28.92 1.74 -1.38
N ARG A 504 29.81 0.94 -0.77
CA ARG A 504 31.11 0.61 -1.37
C ARG A 504 30.97 -0.05 -2.75
N LEU A 505 30.07 -1.03 -2.89
CA LEU A 505 29.83 -1.69 -4.17
C LEU A 505 29.23 -0.72 -5.20
N PHE A 506 28.31 0.15 -4.77
CA PHE A 506 27.69 1.17 -5.61
C PHE A 506 28.72 2.18 -6.13
N ASP A 507 29.56 2.72 -5.25
CA ASP A 507 30.60 3.71 -5.61
C ASP A 507 31.61 3.09 -6.58
N GLN A 508 32.07 1.87 -6.29
CA GLN A 508 32.99 1.13 -7.17
C GLN A 508 32.38 0.88 -8.56
N ALA A 509 31.12 0.44 -8.61
CA ALA A 509 30.43 0.22 -9.88
C ALA A 509 30.18 1.52 -10.65
N SER A 510 29.88 2.62 -9.95
CA SER A 510 29.67 3.94 -10.55
C SER A 510 30.97 4.47 -11.16
N GLN A 511 32.07 4.39 -10.41
CA GLN A 511 33.41 4.76 -10.87
C GLN A 511 33.84 3.91 -12.08
N ALA A 512 33.65 2.59 -12.02
CA ALA A 512 33.98 1.70 -13.14
C ALA A 512 33.12 1.97 -14.39
N ALA A 513 31.88 2.45 -14.22
CA ALA A 513 31.01 2.86 -15.30
C ALA A 513 31.30 4.30 -15.81
N GLY A 514 32.22 5.03 -15.19
CA GLY A 514 32.51 6.43 -15.52
C GLY A 514 31.35 7.38 -15.22
N LYS A 515 30.52 7.07 -14.22
CA LYS A 515 29.31 7.83 -13.88
C LYS A 515 29.41 8.50 -12.52
N GLU A 516 28.88 9.71 -12.46
CA GLU A 516 28.60 10.40 -11.22
C GLU A 516 27.17 10.09 -10.79
N GLN A 517 27.03 9.32 -9.71
CA GLN A 517 25.75 8.84 -9.20
C GLN A 517 25.74 8.87 -7.68
N TYR A 518 24.54 9.01 -7.10
CA TYR A 518 24.39 9.22 -5.66
C TYR A 518 23.28 8.34 -5.06
N LEU A 519 23.51 7.88 -3.83
CA LEU A 519 22.47 7.26 -3.03
C LEU A 519 21.63 8.33 -2.35
N ILE A 520 20.30 8.24 -2.49
CA ILE A 520 19.37 9.05 -1.70
C ILE A 520 18.77 8.14 -0.62
N PRO A 521 19.21 8.26 0.65
CA PRO A 521 18.66 7.47 1.73
C PRO A 521 17.28 8.00 2.15
N TYR A 522 16.37 7.07 2.42
CA TYR A 522 15.08 7.34 3.03
C TYR A 522 15.14 7.02 4.52
N PHE A 523 14.76 7.99 5.36
CA PHE A 523 14.75 7.89 6.81
C PHE A 523 13.37 8.26 7.37
N ILE A 524 12.97 7.54 8.43
CA ILE A 524 11.68 7.71 9.10
C ILE A 524 11.92 8.24 10.50
N ALA A 525 11.45 9.46 10.77
CA ALA A 525 11.42 10.04 12.11
C ALA A 525 10.24 9.49 12.93
N ALA A 526 10.39 9.47 14.26
CA ALA A 526 9.32 9.18 15.22
C ALA A 526 8.64 7.80 15.05
N HIS A 527 9.36 6.81 14.52
CA HIS A 527 8.92 5.42 14.53
C HIS A 527 8.94 4.88 15.98
N PRO A 528 8.06 3.93 16.36
CA PRO A 528 8.16 3.25 17.65
C PRO A 528 9.56 2.66 17.90
N GLY A 529 10.06 2.79 19.12
CA GLY A 529 11.41 2.44 19.50
C GLY A 529 12.46 3.52 19.25
N THR A 530 12.05 4.73 18.83
CA THR A 530 12.96 5.88 18.60
C THR A 530 12.91 6.87 19.77
N THR A 531 14.06 7.20 20.35
CA THR A 531 14.22 8.27 21.36
C THR A 531 14.71 9.59 20.75
N ASP A 532 14.82 10.65 21.58
CA ASP A 532 15.41 11.92 21.13
C ASP A 532 16.92 11.74 20.83
N GLU A 533 17.60 10.88 21.58
CA GLU A 533 19.01 10.52 21.39
C GLU A 533 19.22 9.76 20.08
N ASP A 534 18.35 8.81 19.73
CA ASP A 534 18.44 8.09 18.45
C ASP A 534 18.37 9.06 17.26
N MET A 535 17.47 10.05 17.34
CA MET A 535 17.34 11.06 16.27
C MET A 535 18.52 12.03 16.23
N LEU A 536 19.13 12.34 17.38
CA LEU A 536 20.36 13.12 17.43
C LEU A 536 21.51 12.39 16.73
N GLU A 537 21.71 11.11 17.05
CA GLU A 537 22.77 10.29 16.43
C GLU A 537 22.56 10.14 14.93
N LEU A 538 21.31 9.95 14.48
CA LEU A 538 20.96 9.96 13.06
C LEU A 538 21.30 11.32 12.41
N ALA A 539 21.02 12.45 13.07
CA ALA A 539 21.38 13.77 12.54
C ALA A 539 22.90 13.97 12.43
N LEU A 540 23.67 13.46 13.40
CA LEU A 540 25.13 13.48 13.35
C LEU A 540 25.66 12.55 12.25
N TRP A 541 25.03 11.40 12.02
CA TRP A 541 25.36 10.52 10.90
C TRP A 541 25.11 11.21 9.56
N LEU A 542 23.95 11.86 9.38
CA LEU A 542 23.63 12.64 8.18
C LEU A 542 24.69 13.71 7.92
N LYS A 543 25.06 14.47 8.97
CA LYS A 543 26.06 15.53 8.85
C LYS A 543 27.46 15.00 8.49
N ARG A 544 27.88 13.90 9.09
CA ARG A 544 29.18 13.26 8.78
C ARG A 544 29.26 12.73 7.35
N ASN A 545 28.13 12.34 6.78
CA ASN A 545 28.01 11.81 5.42
C ASN A 545 27.51 12.85 4.40
N ASP A 546 27.50 14.13 4.77
CA ASP A 546 27.10 15.27 3.93
C ASP A 546 25.68 15.16 3.32
N PHE A 547 24.75 14.55 4.05
CA PHE A 547 23.35 14.48 3.64
C PHE A 547 22.54 15.67 4.14
N ARG A 548 21.90 16.39 3.20
CA ARG A 548 20.90 17.43 3.47
C ARG A 548 19.57 17.04 2.86
N LEU A 549 18.72 16.40 3.66
CA LEU A 549 17.47 15.80 3.19
C LEU A 549 16.31 16.79 3.27
N ASP A 550 15.67 17.08 2.14
CA ASP A 550 14.42 17.85 2.11
C ASP A 550 13.17 16.98 2.24
N GLN A 551 13.18 15.83 1.56
CA GLN A 551 12.08 14.87 1.60
C GLN A 551 12.33 13.85 2.73
N VAL A 552 11.70 14.09 3.87
CA VAL A 552 11.80 13.22 5.05
C VAL A 552 10.42 12.75 5.47
N GLN A 553 10.32 11.52 5.98
CA GLN A 553 9.06 10.98 6.45
C GLN A 553 9.01 11.00 7.98
N THR A 554 7.85 11.35 8.52
CA THR A 554 7.51 11.06 9.90
C THR A 554 6.60 9.85 9.90
N PHE A 555 6.85 8.88 10.79
CA PHE A 555 6.05 7.67 10.89
C PHE A 555 4.56 8.01 11.02
N LEU A 556 3.77 7.50 10.06
CA LEU A 556 2.31 7.58 10.07
C LEU A 556 1.77 6.24 10.55
N PRO A 557 1.09 6.18 11.73
CA PRO A 557 0.46 4.95 12.15
C PRO A 557 -0.69 4.60 11.20
N THR A 558 -0.57 3.49 10.47
CA THR A 558 -1.56 2.99 9.52
C THR A 558 -2.29 1.77 10.10
N PRO A 559 -3.57 1.56 9.77
CA PRO A 559 -4.32 0.41 10.28
C PRO A 559 -3.60 -0.93 10.05
N LEU A 560 -3.66 -1.79 11.07
CA LEU A 560 -3.06 -3.14 11.11
C LEU A 560 -1.55 -3.27 10.95
N ALA A 561 -0.79 -2.19 10.78
CA ALA A 561 0.66 -2.29 10.87
C ALA A 561 1.12 -2.69 12.28
N ILE A 562 2.10 -3.61 12.39
CA ILE A 562 2.71 -3.99 13.68
C ILE A 562 3.24 -2.75 14.42
N ALA A 563 3.90 -1.84 13.70
CA ALA A 563 4.42 -0.59 14.25
C ALA A 563 3.28 0.29 14.78
N THR A 564 2.09 0.26 14.19
CA THR A 564 0.93 0.98 14.75
C THR A 564 0.43 0.34 16.03
N GLY A 565 0.49 -0.98 16.14
CA GLY A 565 0.26 -1.67 17.42
C GLY A 565 1.26 -1.23 18.50
N MET A 566 2.55 -1.18 18.18
CA MET A 566 3.57 -0.64 19.10
C MET A 566 3.29 0.83 19.46
N TRP A 567 2.97 1.65 18.46
CA TRP A 567 2.66 3.06 18.65
C TRP A 567 1.45 3.25 19.56
N HIS A 568 0.40 2.46 19.42
CA HIS A 568 -0.79 2.59 20.25
C HIS A 568 -0.54 2.12 21.69
N THR A 569 0.08 0.95 21.83
CA THR A 569 0.11 0.21 23.10
C THR A 569 1.35 0.50 23.94
N GLY A 570 2.47 0.88 23.32
CA GLY A 570 3.78 0.88 23.99
C GLY A 570 4.34 -0.52 24.22
N LYS A 571 3.72 -1.58 23.67
CA LYS A 571 4.14 -2.98 23.82
C LYS A 571 4.81 -3.49 22.54
N ASN A 572 5.46 -4.66 22.59
CA ASN A 572 6.17 -5.23 21.45
C ASN A 572 5.53 -6.52 20.90
N PRO A 573 4.62 -6.45 19.90
CA PRO A 573 3.99 -7.64 19.29
C PRO A 573 4.96 -8.61 18.57
N LEU A 574 6.22 -8.21 18.35
CA LEU A 574 7.25 -9.11 17.77
C LEU A 574 7.70 -10.18 18.77
N LYS A 575 7.61 -9.90 20.07
CA LYS A 575 7.95 -10.85 21.14
C LYS A 575 6.84 -11.88 21.32
N ARG A 576 7.18 -13.05 21.87
CA ARG A 576 6.20 -14.10 22.16
C ARG A 576 5.19 -13.62 23.20
N ASP A 577 5.70 -12.99 24.25
CA ASP A 577 4.96 -12.21 25.23
C ASP A 577 5.10 -10.73 24.86
N PRO A 578 4.06 -10.08 24.32
CA PRO A 578 4.14 -8.67 23.94
C PRO A 578 4.38 -7.72 25.11
N GLY A 579 4.08 -8.14 26.34
CA GLY A 579 4.28 -7.39 27.58
C GLY A 579 5.72 -7.37 28.07
N SER A 580 6.59 -8.25 27.55
CA SER A 580 7.96 -8.43 28.04
C SER A 580 8.90 -7.25 27.73
N GLU A 581 8.49 -6.32 26.88
CA GLU A 581 9.29 -5.17 26.46
C GLU A 581 8.39 -3.94 26.27
N GLU A 582 8.72 -2.87 27.00
CA GLU A 582 8.17 -1.54 26.74
C GLU A 582 8.85 -0.89 25.54
N VAL A 583 8.07 -0.31 24.65
CA VAL A 583 8.52 0.35 23.42
C VAL A 583 8.34 1.86 23.60
N ALA A 584 9.44 2.61 23.50
CA ALA A 584 9.39 4.06 23.48
C ALA A 584 8.56 4.55 22.28
N VAL A 585 7.67 5.52 22.48
CA VAL A 585 6.84 6.07 21.40
C VAL A 585 6.90 7.59 21.44
N ALA A 586 7.36 8.19 20.36
CA ALA A 586 7.31 9.65 20.19
C ALA A 586 5.85 10.10 19.95
N ARG A 587 5.23 10.65 20.99
CA ARG A 587 3.84 11.15 20.98
C ARG A 587 3.77 12.66 20.96
N GLY A 588 2.64 13.18 20.47
CA GLY A 588 2.36 14.60 20.41
C GLY A 588 3.16 15.35 19.33
N LEU A 589 2.65 16.51 18.94
CA LEU A 589 3.23 17.29 17.85
C LEU A 589 4.62 17.85 18.17
N LYS A 590 4.90 18.21 19.44
CA LYS A 590 6.17 18.81 19.83
C LYS A 590 7.35 17.84 19.62
N GLN A 591 7.26 16.63 20.16
CA GLN A 591 8.33 15.63 20.05
C GLN A 591 8.48 15.13 18.61
N ARG A 592 7.37 14.86 17.92
CA ARG A 592 7.40 14.42 16.51
C ARG A 592 8.02 15.48 15.58
N ARG A 593 7.74 16.76 15.82
CA ARG A 593 8.40 17.88 15.11
C ARG A 593 9.88 17.96 15.43
N LEU A 594 10.28 17.72 16.68
CA LEU A 594 11.70 17.66 17.06
C LEU A 594 12.42 16.53 16.31
N HIS A 595 11.85 15.33 16.29
CA HIS A 595 12.42 14.19 15.54
C HIS A 595 12.56 14.53 14.05
N LYS A 596 11.52 15.10 13.43
CA LYS A 596 11.58 15.55 12.04
C LYS A 596 12.63 16.65 11.82
N ALA A 597 12.80 17.56 12.78
CA ALA A 597 13.78 18.63 12.72
C ALA A 597 15.22 18.10 12.72
N PHE A 598 15.51 17.01 13.44
CA PHE A 598 16.82 16.36 13.41
C PHE A 598 17.20 15.86 12.00
N LEU A 599 16.26 15.28 11.25
CA LEU A 599 16.51 14.88 9.86
C LEU A 599 16.79 16.08 8.94
N ARG A 600 16.26 17.25 9.28
CA ARG A 600 16.44 18.51 8.55
C ARG A 600 17.29 19.50 9.35
N TYR A 601 18.38 19.02 9.96
CA TYR A 601 19.26 19.84 10.81
C TYR A 601 19.84 21.07 10.08
N HIS A 602 19.95 21.00 8.75
CA HIS A 602 20.49 22.06 7.91
C HIS A 602 19.48 23.19 7.64
N ASP A 603 18.18 22.96 7.83
CA ASP A 603 17.13 23.96 7.60
C ASP A 603 17.12 24.99 8.75
N PRO A 604 17.39 26.28 8.49
CA PRO A 604 17.44 27.31 9.52
C PRO A 604 16.16 27.45 10.35
N LYS A 605 15.00 27.07 9.80
CA LYS A 605 13.72 27.11 10.53
C LYS A 605 13.69 26.17 11.73
N ASN A 606 14.54 25.14 11.72
CA ASN A 606 14.61 24.13 12.79
C ASN A 606 15.64 24.49 13.88
N TRP A 607 16.58 25.39 13.63
CA TRP A 607 17.70 25.66 14.55
C TRP A 607 17.29 26.11 15.95
N PRO A 608 16.26 26.97 16.16
CA PRO A 608 15.83 27.32 17.50
C PRO A 608 15.39 26.09 18.32
N LEU A 609 14.54 25.25 17.73
CA LEU A 609 14.05 24.01 18.35
C LEU A 609 15.20 23.03 18.65
N LEU A 610 16.14 22.89 17.72
CA LEU A 610 17.29 22.01 17.88
C LEU A 610 18.25 22.51 18.96
N ARG A 611 18.54 23.82 19.03
CA ARG A 611 19.38 24.39 20.10
C ARG A 611 18.78 24.17 21.48
N GLU A 612 17.47 24.37 21.65
CA GLU A 612 16.78 24.08 22.91
C GLU A 612 16.86 22.61 23.29
N ALA A 613 16.64 21.70 22.33
CA ALA A 613 16.73 20.27 22.56
C ALA A 613 18.16 19.85 22.94
N LEU A 614 19.17 20.31 22.21
CA LEU A 614 20.58 20.03 22.49
C LEU A 614 20.99 20.50 23.90
N LYS A 615 20.57 21.69 24.32
CA LYS A 615 20.81 22.17 25.69
C LYS A 615 20.16 21.26 26.74
N ARG A 616 18.89 20.88 26.52
CA ARG A 616 18.17 19.95 27.42
C ARG A 616 18.85 18.58 27.52
N MET A 617 19.40 18.10 26.41
CA MET A 617 20.12 16.81 26.34
C MET A 617 21.57 16.90 26.85
N GLY A 618 22.02 18.06 27.36
CA GLY A 618 23.41 18.25 27.78
C GLY A 618 24.43 18.30 26.64
N ARG A 619 23.95 18.46 25.39
CA ARG A 619 24.75 18.45 24.15
C ARG A 619 24.95 19.84 23.56
N ALA A 620 25.14 20.85 24.42
CA ALA A 620 25.43 22.21 23.99
C ALA A 620 26.77 22.32 23.22
N ASP A 621 27.66 21.34 23.36
CA ASP A 621 28.89 21.16 22.58
C ASP A 621 28.63 21.05 21.06
N LEU A 622 27.42 20.68 20.66
CA LEU A 622 27.00 20.59 19.26
C LEU A 622 26.43 21.91 18.71
N ILE A 623 26.50 23.01 19.46
CA ILE A 623 26.05 24.34 19.04
C ILE A 623 27.26 25.21 18.74
N GLY A 624 27.40 25.67 17.50
CA GLY A 624 28.51 26.53 17.10
C GLY A 624 28.70 26.60 15.58
N ASN A 625 29.59 27.47 15.13
CA ASN A 625 29.67 27.82 13.70
C ASN A 625 30.67 26.95 12.90
N GLY A 626 31.47 26.12 13.58
CA GLY A 626 32.42 25.20 12.94
C GLY A 626 31.80 23.90 12.43
N LYS A 627 32.52 23.19 11.55
CA LYS A 627 32.07 21.93 10.90
C LYS A 627 31.65 20.82 11.89
N ARG A 628 32.21 20.80 13.10
CA ARG A 628 31.93 19.80 14.15
C ARG A 628 30.56 19.95 14.83
N HIS A 629 29.98 21.14 14.82
CA HIS A 629 28.72 21.42 15.53
C HIS A 629 27.54 20.98 14.65
N LEU A 630 26.43 20.53 15.22
CA LEU A 630 25.26 20.13 14.44
C LEU A 630 24.52 21.35 13.85
N VAL A 631 24.27 22.36 14.68
CA VAL A 631 23.57 23.61 14.33
C VAL A 631 24.39 24.86 14.74
N PRO A 632 24.26 25.99 14.03
CA PRO A 632 24.96 27.22 14.39
C PRO A 632 24.37 27.92 15.61
N ALA A 633 25.15 28.81 16.22
CA ALA A 633 24.70 29.64 17.34
C ALA A 633 23.80 30.81 16.91
N TRP A 634 23.85 31.22 15.65
CA TRP A 634 23.12 32.37 15.09
C TRP A 634 21.83 31.95 14.35
N GLN A 635 21.00 32.92 13.98
CA GLN A 635 19.77 32.73 13.20
C GLN A 635 19.74 33.71 12.01
N PRO A 636 19.51 33.26 10.75
CA PRO A 636 19.40 34.16 9.61
C PRO A 636 18.16 35.05 9.74
N ALA A 637 18.26 36.31 9.30
CA ALA A 637 17.17 37.29 9.38
C ALA A 637 15.88 36.80 8.69
N GLU A 638 16.00 36.15 7.54
CA GLU A 638 14.87 35.60 6.77
C GLU A 638 14.16 34.43 7.49
N ALA A 639 14.86 33.74 8.39
CA ALA A 639 14.30 32.64 9.18
C ALA A 639 13.69 33.11 10.51
N GLN A 640 13.73 34.42 10.82
CA GLN A 640 13.14 35.02 12.03
C GLN A 640 11.67 35.39 11.85
N THR A 641 11.11 35.35 10.64
CA THR A 641 9.69 35.63 10.43
C THR A 641 8.84 34.44 10.86
N PRO A 642 8.00 34.54 11.91
CA PRO A 642 7.05 33.48 12.23
C PRO A 642 6.08 33.31 11.06
N LEU A 643 5.69 32.07 10.78
CA LEU A 643 4.63 31.74 9.83
C LEU A 643 3.40 32.60 10.14
N ARG A 644 3.18 33.64 9.34
CA ARG A 644 1.95 34.44 9.38
C ARG A 644 0.81 33.44 9.19
N THR A 645 -0.03 33.32 10.21
CA THR A 645 -1.37 32.75 10.06
C THR A 645 -2.03 33.51 8.92
N VAL A 646 -2.29 32.82 7.81
CA VAL A 646 -3.14 33.37 6.75
C VAL A 646 -4.46 33.74 7.42
N PRO A 647 -4.90 35.02 7.38
CA PRO A 647 -6.21 35.37 7.90
C PRO A 647 -7.26 34.56 7.15
N LYS A 648 -8.19 33.95 7.88
CA LYS A 648 -9.42 33.42 7.31
C LYS A 648 -10.11 34.56 6.56
N ASN A 649 -10.11 34.53 5.23
CA ASN A 649 -10.94 35.43 4.45
C ASN A 649 -12.41 35.05 4.67
N SER A 650 -13.03 35.72 5.64
CA SER A 650 -14.46 35.90 5.69
C SER A 650 -14.86 36.97 4.68
N ALA A 651 -15.83 36.62 3.83
CA ALA A 651 -16.76 37.49 3.13
C ALA A 651 -16.19 38.52 2.13
N LEU A 652 -16.40 38.23 0.84
CA LEU A 652 -16.69 39.28 -0.14
C LEU A 652 -18.01 38.94 -0.83
N ALA A 653 -19.08 39.48 -0.24
CA ALA A 653 -20.36 39.70 -0.92
C ALA A 653 -20.51 41.21 -1.15
N LYS A 654 -20.61 41.58 -2.43
CA LYS A 654 -21.25 42.76 -3.04
C LYS A 654 -20.84 44.17 -2.57
N ARG A 655 -20.40 44.98 -3.53
CA ARG A 655 -21.21 46.12 -4.04
C ARG A 655 -20.65 46.75 -5.32
N HIS A 656 -21.52 46.86 -6.32
CA HIS A 656 -21.42 47.73 -7.48
C HIS A 656 -21.60 49.21 -7.07
N SER A 657 -20.80 50.11 -7.66
CA SER A 657 -21.22 51.39 -8.27
C SER A 657 -19.99 52.04 -8.93
N ALA A 658 -19.87 52.05 -10.26
CA ALA A 658 -20.28 53.17 -11.12
C ALA A 658 -19.58 54.51 -10.79
N ALA A 659 -18.53 54.85 -11.55
CA ALA A 659 -18.13 56.22 -11.80
C ALA A 659 -17.62 56.37 -13.25
N LYS A 660 -18.38 57.15 -14.01
CA LYS A 660 -18.12 57.59 -15.39
C LYS A 660 -16.89 58.50 -15.43
N ILE A 661 -16.03 58.35 -16.44
CA ILE A 661 -15.24 59.47 -16.99
C ILE A 661 -15.46 59.50 -18.51
N LYS A 662 -15.82 60.70 -18.99
CA LYS A 662 -16.17 61.03 -20.37
C LYS A 662 -14.91 61.24 -21.24
N ARG A 663 -14.99 60.70 -22.46
CA ARG A 663 -14.58 61.20 -23.81
C ARG A 663 -13.62 62.39 -23.95
N SER A 664 -12.63 62.20 -24.83
CA SER A 664 -12.41 62.92 -26.11
C SER A 664 -11.34 62.14 -26.90
N ARG A 665 -11.40 61.83 -28.20
CA ARG A 665 -12.26 62.15 -29.34
C ARG A 665 -12.38 60.89 -30.20
#